data_AF-A0A7C5I7Q2-F1
#
_entry.id   AF-A0A7C5I7Q2-F1
#
_cell.length_a   1.000
_cell.length_b   1.000
_cell.length_c   1.000
_cell.angle_alpha   90.00
_cell.angle_beta   90.00
_cell.angle_gamma   90.00
#
_symmetry.space_group_name_H-M   'P 1'
#
loop_
_entity.id
_entity.type
_entity.pdbx_description
1 polymer ?
#
loop_
_entity_poly.entity_id
_entity_poly.type
_entity_poly.pdbx_seq_one_letter_code
_entity_poly.pdbx_strand_id
1 'polypeptide(L)'
;GDAGGFYSLLADAASMLREMRPDDPPLVTTVVGDASQLLVEVPGLSFWIWKIPSWHPALAKAEEAAAAGSAPLLIEGFSRRPPVEEPAAEEGDDDPVAAVIGAIQDLEGSKHLLGFIYTRFAEEPAERPGTELFRLEAEEGQWENLAATAFYQALAQLWEGRRRDEWAMEEPAELQAVVHAAHGGNVVAPGGLARLQGTALAAHVYAANGVPWPLHQGETCLCVAGRPLRLGMIGPDSGTVLIPWEMEPGEHDAVYYRAGKAAGPVRIRVDQLAPGIFTDAIARASQSCLVSAGNGIRPGETVTLYGTGFGPGDPLEVAPRVYVNGKEAEVLEAGLVLTAPGLAKIRIRLDPSTPPSPAGYMVVQSGTARSTAGPLRIEPASSSYGVRVEAERTDVWVQAGGFPAAFVLRLEGLRGYCGPLMVQALDLPEGVSAEPVAGQTGGSAALELRAEASAPPLQNAPFRVRAWGQDVEPAEIEARITVLPSRGLIPVSAHSNGFLSRYPRAQFRWNGQIVFDTVGGGPGRGINVLAADPATGAFGPVRSFDTWGDEAASAALVSYLDSLPAGTLVMFAVADEGTRLLSVDARAAIARMFFSRYIWFLGYQESWALIGRKGWWPFSENWSAAYGIAAFTNVSFPMP
;
A
#
# COMPACT_ATOMS: atom_id res chain seq x y z
N GLY A 1 -5.91 -40.82 -34.93
CA GLY A 1 -6.46 -39.45 -34.93
C GLY A 1 -7.13 -39.29 -33.60
N ASP A 2 -6.39 -38.77 -32.61
CA ASP A 2 -6.78 -38.87 -31.20
C ASP A 2 -6.44 -37.62 -30.39
N ALA A 3 -6.18 -36.50 -31.07
CA ALA A 3 -6.05 -35.20 -30.41
C ALA A 3 -7.36 -34.79 -29.72
N GLY A 4 -8.52 -35.27 -30.20
CA GLY A 4 -9.83 -34.92 -29.65
C GLY A 4 -10.12 -35.51 -28.26
N GLY A 5 -9.60 -36.70 -27.95
CA GLY A 5 -9.77 -37.34 -26.63
C GLY A 5 -8.86 -36.72 -25.56
N PHE A 6 -7.66 -36.30 -25.94
CA PHE A 6 -6.71 -35.59 -25.07
C PHE A 6 -7.27 -34.23 -24.60
N TYR A 7 -7.75 -33.39 -25.53
CA TYR A 7 -8.30 -32.09 -25.16
C TYR A 7 -9.63 -32.16 -24.40
N SER A 8 -10.45 -33.21 -24.59
CA SER A 8 -11.69 -33.39 -23.82
C SER A 8 -11.45 -33.83 -22.39
N LEU A 9 -10.51 -34.77 -22.17
CA LEU A 9 -10.11 -35.21 -20.82
C LEU A 9 -9.51 -34.06 -20.01
N LEU A 10 -8.68 -33.22 -20.65
CA LEU A 10 -8.07 -32.04 -20.02
C LEU A 10 -9.10 -30.95 -19.68
N ALA A 11 -10.12 -30.77 -20.53
CA ALA A 11 -11.20 -29.82 -20.28
C ALA A 11 -12.09 -30.26 -19.10
N ASP A 12 -12.38 -31.56 -18.97
CA ASP A 12 -13.20 -32.10 -17.89
C ASP A 12 -12.48 -32.03 -16.53
N ALA A 13 -11.16 -32.30 -16.49
CA ALA A 13 -10.34 -32.15 -15.29
C ALA A 13 -10.21 -30.68 -14.84
N ALA A 14 -10.01 -29.75 -15.78
CA ALA A 14 -9.97 -28.32 -15.51
C ALA A 14 -11.32 -27.74 -15.07
N SER A 15 -12.45 -28.35 -15.50
CA SER A 15 -13.80 -27.99 -15.05
C SER A 15 -14.05 -28.42 -13.61
N MET A 16 -13.63 -29.62 -13.21
CA MET A 16 -13.74 -30.11 -11.82
C MET A 16 -12.94 -29.26 -10.83
N LEU A 17 -11.77 -28.76 -11.22
CA LEU A 17 -10.94 -27.90 -10.38
C LEU A 17 -11.51 -26.48 -10.23
N ARG A 18 -12.18 -25.95 -11.27
CA ARG A 18 -12.87 -24.64 -11.25
C ARG A 18 -14.10 -24.61 -10.35
N GLU A 19 -14.81 -25.73 -10.20
CA GLU A 19 -15.99 -25.81 -9.32
C GLU A 19 -15.62 -25.79 -7.82
N MET A 20 -14.34 -26.03 -7.46
CA MET A 20 -13.92 -26.14 -6.06
C MET A 20 -13.51 -24.80 -5.40
N ARG A 21 -13.13 -23.74 -6.15
CA ARG A 21 -13.00 -22.34 -5.67
C ARG A 21 -13.04 -21.33 -6.85
N PRO A 22 -13.74 -20.17 -6.72
CA PRO A 22 -13.66 -19.08 -7.68
C PRO A 22 -12.49 -18.11 -7.35
N ASP A 23 -11.97 -17.48 -8.41
CA ASP A 23 -11.13 -16.28 -8.48
C ASP A 23 -9.60 -16.41 -8.24
N ASP A 24 -8.89 -16.71 -9.34
CA ASP A 24 -7.51 -16.29 -9.68
C ASP A 24 -6.40 -16.48 -8.62
N PRO A 25 -6.02 -17.74 -8.27
CA PRO A 25 -4.89 -17.98 -7.38
C PRO A 25 -3.55 -17.61 -8.05
N PRO A 26 -2.71 -16.76 -7.41
CA PRO A 26 -1.39 -16.46 -7.93
C PRO A 26 -0.50 -17.71 -8.00
N LEU A 27 0.32 -17.79 -9.05
CA LEU A 27 1.28 -18.87 -9.27
C LEU A 27 2.62 -18.47 -8.65
N VAL A 28 2.94 -19.02 -7.46
CA VAL A 28 4.06 -18.58 -6.62
C VAL A 28 5.23 -19.55 -6.72
N THR A 29 6.46 -19.05 -6.93
CA THR A 29 7.70 -19.80 -6.70
C THR A 29 8.39 -19.30 -5.42
N THR A 30 8.73 -20.20 -4.49
CA THR A 30 9.41 -19.84 -3.23
C THR A 30 10.48 -20.87 -2.85
N VAL A 31 11.45 -20.49 -2.01
CA VAL A 31 12.52 -21.36 -1.49
C VAL A 31 12.27 -21.59 0.00
N VAL A 32 12.26 -22.85 0.46
CA VAL A 32 12.08 -23.24 1.90
C VAL A 32 13.33 -23.87 2.49
N GLY A 33 13.59 -23.61 3.77
CA GLY A 33 14.76 -24.09 4.50
C GLY A 33 14.45 -25.09 5.61
N ASP A 34 13.17 -25.26 5.95
CA ASP A 34 12.68 -26.26 6.90
C ASP A 34 11.25 -26.72 6.54
N ALA A 35 10.95 -28.01 6.66
CA ALA A 35 9.64 -28.56 6.28
C ALA A 35 8.47 -28.14 7.16
N SER A 36 8.68 -27.68 8.39
CA SER A 36 7.60 -27.13 9.23
C SER A 36 6.99 -25.85 8.65
N GLN A 37 7.68 -25.21 7.70
CA GLN A 37 7.22 -24.01 7.01
C GLN A 37 6.14 -24.30 5.95
N LEU A 38 5.97 -25.57 5.54
CA LEU A 38 4.97 -26.03 4.57
C LEU A 38 3.54 -26.09 5.14
N LEU A 39 3.40 -26.01 6.47
CA LEU A 39 2.13 -26.16 7.20
C LEU A 39 1.39 -24.82 7.43
N VAL A 40 1.93 -23.69 6.96
CA VAL A 40 1.30 -22.36 7.12
C VAL A 40 0.52 -22.04 5.84
N GLU A 41 -0.78 -21.80 5.96
CA GLU A 41 -1.71 -21.57 4.83
C GLU A 41 -1.16 -20.60 3.77
N VAL A 42 -0.85 -21.13 2.57
CA VAL A 42 -0.54 -20.32 1.39
C VAL A 42 -1.77 -20.32 0.47
N PRO A 43 -2.34 -19.15 0.13
CA PRO A 43 -3.42 -19.09 -0.84
C PRO A 43 -2.87 -19.31 -2.26
N GLY A 44 -3.33 -20.36 -2.93
CA GLY A 44 -3.06 -20.63 -4.35
C GLY A 44 -2.12 -21.79 -4.63
N LEU A 45 -1.75 -21.96 -5.91
CA LEU A 45 -0.89 -23.03 -6.40
C LEU A 45 0.57 -22.60 -6.23
N SER A 46 1.28 -23.21 -5.27
CA SER A 46 2.61 -22.78 -4.82
C SER A 46 3.67 -23.85 -5.11
N PHE A 47 4.77 -23.44 -5.75
CA PHE A 47 5.92 -24.26 -6.11
C PHE A 47 7.08 -23.98 -5.15
N TRP A 48 7.56 -25.02 -4.49
CA TRP A 48 8.59 -24.93 -3.46
C TRP A 48 9.89 -25.52 -3.96
N ILE A 49 10.98 -24.76 -3.86
CA ILE A 49 12.31 -25.19 -4.24
C ILE A 49 13.15 -25.42 -2.97
N TRP A 50 13.68 -26.63 -2.84
CA TRP A 50 14.31 -27.10 -1.62
C TRP A 50 15.79 -27.38 -1.79
N LYS A 51 16.67 -26.91 -0.89
CA LYS A 51 18.08 -27.34 -0.85
C LYS A 51 18.36 -28.18 0.39
N ILE A 52 18.05 -29.47 0.36
CA ILE A 52 18.34 -30.41 1.46
C ILE A 52 18.91 -31.74 0.92
N PRO A 53 19.91 -32.34 1.61
CA PRO A 53 20.37 -33.68 1.30
C PRO A 53 19.24 -34.73 1.38
N SER A 54 19.22 -35.68 0.44
CA SER A 54 18.16 -36.70 0.24
C SER A 54 17.79 -37.59 1.45
N TRP A 55 18.55 -37.54 2.54
CA TRP A 55 18.35 -38.33 3.76
C TRP A 55 17.73 -37.54 4.92
N HIS A 56 17.26 -36.32 4.69
CA HIS A 56 16.79 -35.45 5.78
C HIS A 56 15.35 -35.77 6.21
N PRO A 57 15.03 -35.77 7.53
CA PRO A 57 13.70 -36.09 8.09
C PRO A 57 12.56 -35.15 7.68
N ALA A 58 12.83 -34.22 6.79
CA ALA A 58 11.89 -33.20 6.36
C ALA A 58 10.95 -33.70 5.25
N LEU A 59 11.33 -34.73 4.48
CA LEU A 59 10.46 -35.37 3.47
C LEU A 59 9.16 -35.90 4.10
N ALA A 60 9.26 -36.55 5.26
CA ALA A 60 8.12 -37.05 6.03
C ALA A 60 7.18 -35.93 6.51
N LYS A 61 7.69 -34.73 6.74
CA LYS A 61 6.88 -33.55 7.12
C LYS A 61 6.23 -32.87 5.92
N ALA A 62 6.83 -32.96 4.74
CA ALA A 62 6.20 -32.50 3.51
C ALA A 62 4.96 -33.36 3.20
N GLU A 63 5.04 -34.68 3.40
CA GLU A 63 3.91 -35.62 3.29
C GLU A 63 2.80 -35.30 4.30
N GLU A 64 3.16 -34.92 5.52
CA GLU A 64 2.23 -34.45 6.55
C GLU A 64 1.53 -33.13 6.15
N ALA A 65 2.26 -32.18 5.55
CA ALA A 65 1.71 -30.92 5.05
C ALA A 65 0.80 -31.10 3.84
N ALA A 66 1.17 -32.00 2.92
CA ALA A 66 0.32 -32.41 1.81
C ALA A 66 -0.99 -33.03 2.32
N ALA A 67 -0.93 -33.88 3.36
CA ALA A 67 -2.13 -34.49 3.94
C ALA A 67 -3.04 -33.49 4.68
N ALA A 68 -2.50 -32.35 5.14
CA ALA A 68 -3.24 -31.33 5.90
C ALA A 68 -3.79 -30.18 5.03
N GLY A 69 -3.26 -29.99 3.81
CA GLY A 69 -3.60 -28.87 2.93
C GLY A 69 -4.86 -29.08 2.09
N SER A 70 -5.59 -28.00 1.80
CA SER A 70 -6.75 -28.01 0.89
C SER A 70 -6.40 -27.64 -0.57
N ALA A 71 -5.12 -27.55 -0.92
CA ALA A 71 -4.61 -27.11 -2.22
C ALA A 71 -3.43 -28.00 -2.68
N PRO A 72 -3.23 -28.22 -4.00
CA PRO A 72 -2.11 -28.99 -4.50
C PRO A 72 -0.78 -28.29 -4.21
N LEU A 73 0.09 -28.98 -3.46
CA LEU A 73 1.49 -28.64 -3.25
C LEU A 73 2.31 -29.19 -4.42
N LEU A 74 3.39 -28.53 -4.84
CA LEU A 74 4.37 -29.12 -5.77
C LEU A 74 5.77 -28.74 -5.28
N ILE A 75 6.63 -29.74 -5.07
CA ILE A 75 7.96 -29.57 -4.46
C ILE A 75 9.02 -29.97 -5.52
N GLU A 76 10.17 -29.31 -5.57
CA GLU A 76 11.34 -29.80 -6.33
C GLU A 76 12.60 -29.59 -5.48
N GLY A 77 13.46 -30.62 -5.36
CA GLY A 77 14.59 -30.66 -4.44
C GLY A 77 15.96 -30.62 -5.15
N PHE A 78 16.92 -29.93 -4.54
CA PHE A 78 18.29 -29.78 -5.05
C PHE A 78 19.30 -30.19 -3.97
N SER A 79 20.26 -31.04 -4.32
CA SER A 79 21.33 -31.51 -3.44
C SER A 79 22.69 -31.19 -4.10
N ARG A 80 23.70 -30.81 -3.30
CA ARG A 80 25.09 -30.62 -3.77
C ARG A 80 25.93 -31.88 -3.48
N ARG A 81 26.40 -32.60 -4.50
CA ARG A 81 27.74 -33.21 -4.47
C ARG A 81 28.62 -32.57 -5.57
N PRO A 82 29.96 -32.54 -5.38
CA PRO A 82 30.87 -32.07 -6.42
C PRO A 82 30.85 -33.03 -7.62
N PRO A 83 31.15 -32.53 -8.83
CA PRO A 83 30.95 -33.28 -10.08
C PRO A 83 31.79 -34.54 -10.06
N VAL A 84 31.13 -35.69 -10.15
CA VAL A 84 31.74 -36.94 -10.62
C VAL A 84 31.38 -37.04 -12.10
N GLU A 85 32.35 -37.44 -12.92
CA GLU A 85 32.19 -37.57 -14.38
C GLU A 85 30.86 -38.24 -14.76
N GLU A 86 30.09 -37.56 -15.62
CA GLU A 86 28.85 -38.07 -16.20
C GLU A 86 29.11 -39.41 -16.88
N PRO A 87 28.32 -40.47 -16.62
CA PRO A 87 28.25 -41.56 -17.56
C PRO A 87 27.56 -41.04 -18.84
N ALA A 88 28.08 -41.44 -20.00
CA ALA A 88 27.52 -41.07 -21.29
C ALA A 88 26.02 -41.38 -21.33
N ALA A 89 25.21 -40.37 -21.66
CA ALA A 89 23.80 -40.55 -21.92
C ALA A 89 23.61 -41.55 -23.06
N GLU A 90 22.96 -42.67 -22.79
CA GLU A 90 22.32 -43.43 -23.86
C GLU A 90 21.14 -42.57 -24.36
N GLU A 91 21.20 -42.14 -25.63
CA GLU A 91 20.05 -41.56 -26.33
C GLU A 91 18.96 -42.63 -26.45
N GLY A 92 18.10 -42.71 -25.44
CA GLY A 92 16.80 -43.34 -25.55
C GLY A 92 15.89 -42.49 -26.45
N ASP A 93 15.31 -43.12 -27.46
CA ASP A 93 14.31 -42.56 -28.39
C ASP A 93 12.94 -42.39 -27.67
N ASP A 94 12.94 -41.70 -26.53
CA ASP A 94 11.73 -41.42 -25.77
C ASP A 94 11.07 -40.15 -26.30
N ASP A 95 9.89 -40.33 -26.90
CA ASP A 95 9.03 -39.23 -27.35
C ASP A 95 8.71 -38.31 -26.15
N PRO A 96 9.19 -37.05 -26.13
CA PRO A 96 8.99 -36.13 -25.02
C PRO A 96 7.50 -35.84 -24.78
N VAL A 97 6.65 -36.00 -25.80
CA VAL A 97 5.20 -35.85 -25.66
C VAL A 97 4.60 -37.05 -24.92
N ALA A 98 5.04 -38.27 -25.23
CA ALA A 98 4.61 -39.47 -24.52
C ALA A 98 5.08 -39.47 -23.06
N ALA A 99 6.29 -38.95 -22.79
CA ALA A 99 6.81 -38.79 -21.43
C ALA A 99 5.97 -37.83 -20.57
N VAL A 100 5.60 -36.69 -21.15
CA VAL A 100 4.72 -35.69 -20.54
C VAL A 100 3.31 -36.25 -20.31
N ILE A 101 2.75 -36.95 -21.30
CA ILE A 101 1.43 -37.60 -21.19
C ILE A 101 1.42 -38.65 -20.08
N GLY A 102 2.45 -39.50 -20.01
CA GLY A 102 2.56 -40.51 -18.97
C GLY A 102 2.65 -39.89 -17.57
N ALA A 103 3.44 -38.82 -17.40
CA ALA A 103 3.54 -38.12 -16.11
C ALA A 103 2.19 -37.52 -15.67
N ILE A 104 1.42 -36.94 -16.60
CA ILE A 104 0.07 -36.39 -16.33
C ILE A 104 -0.93 -37.52 -15.97
N GLN A 105 -0.85 -38.67 -16.62
CA GLN A 105 -1.72 -39.82 -16.32
C GLN A 105 -1.40 -40.45 -14.96
N ASP A 106 -0.13 -40.52 -14.58
CA ASP A 106 0.32 -40.97 -13.26
C ASP A 106 -0.16 -39.99 -12.15
N LEU A 107 -0.15 -38.69 -12.46
CA LEU A 107 -0.72 -37.61 -11.64
C LEU A 107 -2.23 -37.79 -11.42
N GLU A 108 -3.01 -38.10 -12.46
CA GLU A 108 -4.46 -38.27 -12.40
C GLU A 108 -4.91 -39.59 -11.72
N GLY A 109 -4.09 -40.65 -11.80
CA GLY A 109 -4.40 -41.96 -11.23
C GLY A 109 -4.30 -42.06 -9.71
N SER A 110 -3.60 -41.12 -9.07
CA SER A 110 -3.23 -41.17 -7.65
C SER A 110 -4.29 -40.55 -6.74
N LYS A 111 -5.42 -41.27 -6.54
CA LYS A 111 -6.63 -40.81 -5.82
C LYS A 111 -6.50 -40.49 -4.31
N HIS A 112 -5.30 -40.47 -3.73
CA HIS A 112 -5.11 -40.30 -2.28
C HIS A 112 -4.21 -39.14 -1.84
N LEU A 113 -3.77 -38.28 -2.75
CA LEU A 113 -2.91 -37.15 -2.43
C LEU A 113 -3.54 -35.85 -2.90
N LEU A 114 -4.51 -35.34 -2.14
CA LEU A 114 -4.90 -33.93 -2.20
C LEU A 114 -3.74 -33.11 -1.62
N GLY A 115 -2.72 -32.89 -2.45
CA GLY A 115 -1.40 -32.39 -2.06
C GLY A 115 -0.34 -33.26 -2.74
N PHE A 116 0.09 -32.90 -3.95
CA PHE A 116 1.15 -33.65 -4.62
C PHE A 116 2.50 -33.35 -3.93
N ILE A 117 3.36 -34.35 -3.87
CA ILE A 117 4.79 -34.12 -3.63
C ILE A 117 5.46 -34.68 -4.84
N TYR A 118 5.81 -33.80 -5.78
CA TYR A 118 6.88 -34.10 -6.70
C TYR A 118 8.16 -34.02 -5.86
N THR A 119 8.99 -35.04 -5.85
CA THR A 119 10.31 -34.98 -5.22
C THR A 119 11.27 -35.48 -6.27
N ARG A 120 12.03 -34.55 -6.83
CA ARG A 120 13.11 -34.87 -7.73
C ARG A 120 14.36 -34.26 -7.15
N PHE A 121 15.44 -35.04 -7.10
CA PHE A 121 16.76 -34.57 -6.71
C PHE A 121 17.59 -34.41 -7.99
N ALA A 122 18.30 -33.29 -8.13
CA ALA A 122 19.09 -32.92 -9.32
C ALA A 122 20.15 -33.94 -9.80
N GLU A 123 20.33 -35.08 -9.13
CA GLU A 123 21.31 -36.12 -9.48
C GLU A 123 20.67 -37.47 -9.83
N GLU A 124 19.34 -37.61 -9.84
CA GLU A 124 18.70 -38.78 -10.44
C GLU A 124 18.56 -38.54 -11.95
N PRO A 125 19.13 -39.43 -12.82
CA PRO A 125 18.85 -39.36 -14.24
C PRO A 125 17.34 -39.41 -14.41
N ALA A 126 16.80 -38.51 -15.23
CA ALA A 126 15.38 -38.51 -15.53
C ALA A 126 14.98 -39.92 -15.96
N GLU A 127 14.08 -40.60 -15.24
CA GLU A 127 13.44 -41.80 -15.80
C GLU A 127 12.76 -41.46 -17.13
N ARG A 128 12.44 -40.16 -17.34
CA ARG A 128 11.98 -39.58 -18.61
C ARG A 128 12.53 -38.15 -18.81
N PRO A 129 13.48 -37.93 -19.73
CA PRO A 129 14.02 -36.60 -20.05
C PRO A 129 12.92 -35.59 -20.43
N GLY A 130 12.99 -34.35 -19.96
CA GLY A 130 12.05 -33.28 -20.34
C GLY A 130 10.83 -33.10 -19.42
N THR A 131 10.77 -33.84 -18.31
CA THR A 131 9.73 -33.73 -17.26
C THR A 131 10.20 -32.95 -16.03
N GLU A 132 11.36 -32.27 -16.08
CA GLU A 132 11.76 -31.32 -15.03
C GLU A 132 10.81 -30.12 -15.01
N LEU A 133 10.49 -29.57 -13.85
CA LEU A 133 9.69 -28.34 -13.75
C LEU A 133 10.58 -27.10 -13.93
N PHE A 134 11.77 -27.15 -13.33
CA PHE A 134 12.78 -26.11 -13.47
C PHE A 134 14.11 -26.69 -13.96
N ARG A 135 14.87 -25.88 -14.69
CA ARG A 135 16.23 -26.19 -15.11
C ARG A 135 17.20 -25.19 -14.49
N LEU A 136 18.37 -25.67 -14.06
CA LEU A 136 19.43 -24.80 -13.58
C LEU A 136 20.07 -24.07 -14.77
N GLU A 137 20.10 -22.76 -14.70
CA GLU A 137 20.93 -21.92 -15.57
C GLU A 137 22.15 -21.49 -14.77
N ALA A 138 23.31 -22.01 -15.13
CA ALA A 138 24.59 -21.61 -14.57
C ALA A 138 25.31 -20.71 -15.59
N GLU A 139 25.24 -19.39 -15.42
CA GLU A 139 26.19 -18.49 -16.05
C GLU A 139 27.48 -18.47 -15.23
N GLU A 140 28.64 -18.50 -15.89
CA GLU A 140 29.95 -18.55 -15.24
C GLU A 140 30.14 -17.31 -14.32
N GLY A 141 30.17 -17.54 -13.00
CA GLY A 141 30.29 -16.48 -11.99
C GLY A 141 28.96 -15.97 -11.40
N GLN A 142 27.81 -16.51 -11.79
CA GLN A 142 26.50 -16.21 -11.19
C GLN A 142 26.04 -17.32 -10.22
N TRP A 143 25.17 -16.95 -9.27
CA TRP A 143 24.47 -17.92 -8.41
C TRP A 143 23.46 -18.72 -9.23
N GLU A 144 23.15 -19.95 -8.81
CA GLU A 144 22.23 -20.87 -9.47
C GLU A 144 20.87 -20.18 -9.78
N ASN A 145 20.60 -19.93 -11.06
CA ASN A 145 19.31 -19.41 -11.54
C ASN A 145 18.40 -20.58 -11.92
N LEU A 146 17.09 -20.36 -11.78
CA LEU A 146 16.08 -21.35 -12.14
C LEU A 146 15.24 -20.83 -13.30
N ALA A 147 15.24 -21.60 -14.39
CA ALA A 147 14.39 -21.36 -15.54
C ALA A 147 13.24 -22.37 -15.57
N ALA A 148 12.02 -21.87 -15.70
CA ALA A 148 10.85 -22.72 -15.94
C ALA A 148 10.99 -23.48 -17.27
N THR A 149 10.74 -24.79 -17.26
CA THR A 149 10.81 -25.63 -18.47
C THR A 149 9.52 -25.53 -19.29
N ALA A 150 9.54 -26.12 -20.49
CA ALA A 150 8.34 -26.27 -21.32
C ALA A 150 7.24 -27.11 -20.61
N PHE A 151 7.64 -28.09 -19.78
CA PHE A 151 6.69 -28.91 -19.02
C PHE A 151 5.98 -28.08 -17.95
N TYR A 152 6.72 -27.23 -17.23
CA TYR A 152 6.12 -26.26 -16.30
C TYR A 152 5.14 -25.31 -17.02
N GLN A 153 5.52 -24.79 -18.18
CA GLN A 153 4.66 -23.88 -18.95
C GLN A 153 3.37 -24.58 -19.42
N ALA A 154 3.47 -25.83 -19.85
CA ALA A 154 2.32 -26.64 -20.25
C ALA A 154 1.37 -26.92 -19.07
N LEU A 155 1.92 -27.27 -17.89
CA LEU A 155 1.12 -27.45 -16.67
C LEU A 155 0.44 -26.15 -16.22
N ALA A 156 1.17 -25.03 -16.24
CA ALA A 156 0.61 -23.72 -15.91
C ALA A 156 -0.53 -23.34 -16.86
N GLN A 157 -0.35 -23.53 -18.17
CA GLN A 157 -1.38 -23.28 -19.17
C GLN A 157 -2.60 -24.18 -19.00
N LEU A 158 -2.38 -25.47 -18.70
CA LEU A 158 -3.44 -26.45 -18.45
C LEU A 158 -4.30 -26.06 -17.24
N TRP A 159 -3.68 -25.54 -16.19
CA TRP A 159 -4.37 -25.09 -14.97
C TRP A 159 -4.93 -23.67 -15.07
N GLU A 160 -4.93 -23.07 -16.26
CA GLU A 160 -5.26 -21.66 -16.49
C GLU A 160 -4.46 -20.69 -15.59
N GLY A 161 -3.31 -21.15 -15.09
CA GLY A 161 -2.40 -20.38 -14.27
C GLY A 161 -1.80 -19.25 -15.10
N ARG A 162 -2.12 -18.01 -14.74
CA ARG A 162 -1.55 -16.82 -15.38
C ARG A 162 -0.43 -16.27 -14.52
N ARG A 163 0.76 -16.12 -15.11
CA ARG A 163 1.73 -15.16 -14.57
C ARG A 163 1.09 -13.78 -14.75
N ARG A 164 0.92 -13.03 -13.66
CA ARG A 164 0.42 -11.66 -13.76
C ARG A 164 1.36 -10.86 -14.65
N ASP A 165 0.82 -10.10 -15.61
CA ASP A 165 1.61 -9.24 -16.50
C ASP A 165 2.51 -8.29 -15.69
N GLU A 166 2.02 -7.88 -14.52
CA GLU A 166 2.70 -7.14 -13.47
C GLU A 166 4.06 -7.75 -13.06
N TRP A 167 4.18 -9.08 -13.07
CA TRP A 167 5.37 -9.82 -12.61
C TRP A 167 6.38 -10.07 -13.73
N ALA A 168 6.11 -9.58 -14.95
CA ALA A 168 7.01 -9.67 -16.10
C ALA A 168 8.03 -8.52 -16.12
N MET A 169 8.76 -8.32 -15.02
CA MET A 169 9.84 -7.33 -14.96
C MET A 169 11.07 -7.83 -15.73
N GLU A 170 11.49 -7.07 -16.75
CA GLU A 170 12.66 -7.38 -17.58
C GLU A 170 13.99 -6.98 -16.92
N GLU A 171 13.99 -5.90 -16.13
CA GLU A 171 15.17 -5.40 -15.41
C GLU A 171 15.59 -6.37 -14.28
N PRO A 172 16.85 -6.80 -14.15
CA PRO A 172 17.26 -7.72 -13.09
C PRO A 172 17.08 -7.09 -11.70
N ALA A 173 16.71 -7.90 -10.70
CA ALA A 173 16.65 -7.43 -9.32
C ALA A 173 18.06 -7.23 -8.77
N GLU A 174 18.31 -6.09 -8.12
CA GLU A 174 19.58 -5.81 -7.46
C GLU A 174 19.36 -5.61 -5.96
N LEU A 175 19.80 -6.58 -5.16
CA LEU A 175 19.91 -6.41 -3.71
C LEU A 175 21.22 -5.67 -3.41
N GLN A 176 21.12 -4.50 -2.80
CA GLN A 176 22.28 -3.68 -2.44
C GLN A 176 22.72 -3.90 -0.99
N ALA A 177 21.75 -4.00 -0.07
CA ALA A 177 22.04 -4.16 1.35
C ALA A 177 20.90 -4.87 2.10
N VAL A 178 21.28 -5.59 3.16
CA VAL A 178 20.36 -6.02 4.22
C VAL A 178 20.84 -5.36 5.51
N VAL A 179 20.03 -4.44 6.03
CA VAL A 179 20.43 -3.56 7.12
C VAL A 179 19.48 -3.68 8.31
N HIS A 180 19.96 -3.34 9.49
CA HIS A 180 19.17 -3.29 10.71
C HIS A 180 17.97 -2.36 10.54
N ALA A 181 16.74 -2.88 10.74
CA ALA A 181 15.53 -2.16 10.34
C ALA A 181 15.33 -0.81 11.04
N ALA A 182 15.86 -0.67 12.26
CA ALA A 182 15.69 0.54 13.07
C ALA A 182 16.66 1.69 12.73
N HIS A 183 17.87 1.39 12.27
CA HIS A 183 18.92 2.42 12.12
C HIS A 183 19.82 2.24 10.89
N GLY A 184 19.59 1.24 10.05
CA GLY A 184 20.31 1.04 8.80
C GLY A 184 21.76 0.57 8.94
N GLY A 185 22.17 0.03 10.09
CA GLY A 185 23.53 -0.53 10.27
C GLY A 185 23.63 -1.97 9.74
N ASN A 186 24.84 -2.45 9.48
CA ASN A 186 25.07 -3.75 8.83
C ASN A 186 25.06 -4.96 9.79
N VAL A 187 24.77 -4.74 11.08
CA VAL A 187 24.68 -5.79 12.09
C VAL A 187 23.23 -6.01 12.46
N VAL A 188 22.76 -7.24 12.33
CA VAL A 188 21.41 -7.69 12.71
C VAL A 188 21.50 -8.76 13.78
N ALA A 189 20.37 -9.14 14.39
CA ALA A 189 20.34 -10.17 15.41
C ALA A 189 19.18 -11.17 15.19
N PRO A 190 19.32 -12.42 15.64
CA PRO A 190 18.25 -13.42 15.60
C PRO A 190 16.95 -12.91 16.23
N GLY A 191 15.83 -13.23 15.58
CA GLY A 191 14.52 -12.73 15.96
C GLY A 191 14.29 -11.24 15.70
N GLY A 192 15.27 -10.50 15.19
CA GLY A 192 15.14 -9.09 14.86
C GLY A 192 14.66 -8.85 13.42
N LEU A 193 14.17 -7.64 13.17
CA LEU A 193 13.83 -7.10 11.87
C LEU A 193 15.05 -6.53 11.13
N ALA A 194 15.14 -6.86 9.85
CA ALA A 194 16.05 -6.25 8.90
C ALA A 194 15.27 -5.63 7.72
N ARG A 195 15.90 -4.66 7.06
CA ARG A 195 15.38 -3.98 5.86
C ARG A 195 16.24 -4.34 4.67
N LEU A 196 15.59 -4.67 3.56
CA LEU A 196 16.22 -4.83 2.26
C LEU A 196 16.29 -3.47 1.57
N GLN A 197 17.41 -3.18 0.93
CA GLN A 197 17.60 -2.01 0.08
C GLN A 197 18.09 -2.49 -1.28
N GLY A 198 17.47 -1.98 -2.33
CA GLY A 198 17.79 -2.42 -3.68
C GLY A 198 17.03 -1.67 -4.75
N THR A 199 17.03 -2.23 -5.95
CA THR A 199 16.26 -1.76 -7.10
C THR A 199 15.58 -2.95 -7.75
N ALA A 200 14.41 -2.69 -8.34
CA ALA A 200 13.59 -3.68 -9.01
C ALA A 200 13.32 -4.94 -8.15
N LEU A 201 13.19 -4.78 -6.83
CA LEU A 201 12.99 -5.92 -5.94
C LEU A 201 11.63 -6.59 -6.19
N ALA A 202 10.57 -5.80 -6.41
CA ALA A 202 9.22 -6.26 -6.74
C ALA A 202 8.50 -5.25 -7.66
N ALA A 203 7.50 -5.70 -8.42
CA ALA A 203 6.73 -4.82 -9.31
C ALA A 203 5.83 -3.82 -8.55
N HIS A 204 5.30 -4.26 -7.41
CA HIS A 204 4.38 -3.52 -6.56
C HIS A 204 4.74 -3.74 -5.09
N VAL A 205 4.07 -2.99 -4.21
CA VAL A 205 4.19 -3.23 -2.77
C VAL A 205 3.31 -4.41 -2.39
N TYR A 206 3.92 -5.48 -1.91
CA TYR A 206 3.26 -6.60 -1.25
C TYR A 206 3.51 -6.54 0.25
N ALA A 207 2.50 -6.86 1.05
CA ALA A 207 2.59 -6.89 2.49
C ALA A 207 1.99 -8.17 3.05
N ALA A 208 2.60 -8.70 4.11
CA ALA A 208 2.13 -9.88 4.81
C ALA A 208 0.76 -9.63 5.43
N ASN A 209 -0.14 -10.59 5.24
CA ASN A 209 -1.42 -10.62 5.93
C ASN A 209 -1.33 -11.58 7.13
N GLY A 210 -1.16 -11.02 8.32
CA GLY A 210 -1.07 -11.78 9.57
C GLY A 210 0.33 -12.28 9.94
N VAL A 211 0.39 -13.11 10.99
CA VAL A 211 1.60 -13.71 11.55
C VAL A 211 1.41 -15.22 11.70
N PRO A 212 2.42 -16.06 11.40
CA PRO A 212 3.79 -15.69 11.01
C PRO A 212 3.85 -15.13 9.58
N TRP A 213 4.82 -14.24 9.32
CA TRP A 213 5.04 -13.72 7.97
C TRP A 213 5.40 -14.84 6.98
N PRO A 214 4.97 -14.74 5.71
CA PRO A 214 5.26 -15.74 4.68
C PRO A 214 6.75 -15.71 4.30
N LEU A 215 7.23 -16.78 3.67
CA LEU A 215 8.62 -16.89 3.16
C LEU A 215 8.79 -16.29 1.77
N HIS A 216 7.70 -15.84 1.17
CA HIS A 216 7.70 -15.12 -0.09
C HIS A 216 6.67 -13.99 -0.05
N GLN A 217 6.88 -12.99 -0.90
CA GLN A 217 5.92 -11.93 -1.17
C GLN A 217 5.90 -11.68 -2.68
N GLY A 218 4.75 -11.91 -3.32
CA GLY A 218 4.70 -12.02 -4.77
C GLY A 218 5.67 -13.10 -5.28
N GLU A 219 6.51 -12.72 -6.24
CA GLU A 219 7.53 -13.54 -6.90
C GLU A 219 8.88 -13.57 -6.17
N THR A 220 8.96 -13.04 -4.94
CA THR A 220 10.22 -12.73 -4.26
C THR A 220 10.47 -13.62 -3.04
N CYS A 221 11.74 -13.99 -2.82
CA CYS A 221 12.19 -14.59 -1.57
C CYS A 221 13.64 -14.20 -1.26
N LEU A 222 14.04 -14.37 0.01
CA LEU A 222 15.40 -14.08 0.47
C LEU A 222 15.94 -15.25 1.27
N CYS A 223 17.13 -15.71 0.92
CA CYS A 223 17.85 -16.72 1.67
C CYS A 223 19.09 -16.14 2.33
N VAL A 224 19.39 -16.56 3.56
CA VAL A 224 20.63 -16.26 4.28
C VAL A 224 21.21 -17.57 4.77
N ALA A 225 22.47 -17.85 4.44
CA ALA A 225 23.13 -19.12 4.77
C ALA A 225 22.31 -20.36 4.32
N GLY A 226 21.64 -20.25 3.17
CA GLY A 226 20.77 -21.30 2.62
C GLY A 226 19.42 -21.46 3.32
N ARG A 227 19.07 -20.57 4.26
CA ARG A 227 17.77 -20.56 4.95
C ARG A 227 16.90 -19.39 4.49
N PRO A 228 15.63 -19.61 4.14
CA PRO A 228 14.74 -18.54 3.75
C PRO A 228 14.27 -17.75 4.96
N LEU A 229 14.18 -16.45 4.76
CA LEU A 229 13.70 -15.48 5.73
C LEU A 229 12.21 -15.24 5.51
N ARG A 230 11.52 -14.82 6.57
CA ARG A 230 10.12 -14.40 6.46
C ARG A 230 10.05 -12.94 6.04
N LEU A 231 9.20 -12.62 5.04
CA LEU A 231 9.05 -11.30 4.46
C LEU A 231 7.75 -10.64 4.95
N GLY A 232 7.89 -9.51 5.65
CA GLY A 232 6.77 -8.70 6.13
C GLY A 232 6.23 -7.76 5.06
N MET A 233 7.11 -7.19 4.23
CA MET A 233 6.74 -6.32 3.12
C MET A 233 7.87 -6.36 2.08
N ILE A 234 7.52 -6.25 0.80
CA ILE A 234 8.48 -5.99 -0.28
C ILE A 234 7.86 -4.99 -1.26
N GLY A 235 8.65 -4.05 -1.75
CA GLY A 235 8.30 -3.10 -2.79
C GLY A 235 9.45 -2.95 -3.78
N PRO A 236 9.37 -2.02 -4.74
CA PRO A 236 10.36 -1.90 -5.80
C PRO A 236 11.80 -1.62 -5.33
N ASP A 237 11.98 -0.90 -4.22
CA ASP A 237 13.28 -0.44 -3.73
C ASP A 237 13.64 -0.93 -2.32
N SER A 238 12.68 -1.54 -1.62
CA SER A 238 12.82 -1.87 -0.21
C SER A 238 11.94 -3.01 0.24
N GLY A 239 12.33 -3.67 1.33
CA GLY A 239 11.53 -4.71 1.97
C GLY A 239 11.84 -4.85 3.45
N THR A 240 11.01 -5.58 4.19
CA THR A 240 11.22 -5.90 5.61
C THR A 240 11.20 -7.41 5.79
N VAL A 241 12.21 -7.92 6.50
CA VAL A 241 12.37 -9.35 6.77
C VAL A 241 12.61 -9.62 8.26
N LEU A 242 12.24 -10.80 8.70
CA LEU A 242 12.52 -11.30 10.04
C LEU A 242 13.73 -12.24 10.00
N ILE A 243 14.76 -11.91 10.78
CA ILE A 243 15.92 -12.79 11.00
C ILE A 243 15.47 -13.98 11.86
N PRO A 244 15.68 -15.24 11.45
CA PRO A 244 15.25 -16.41 12.21
C PRO A 244 15.95 -16.49 13.58
N TRP A 245 15.27 -17.08 14.57
CA TRP A 245 15.83 -17.26 15.92
C TRP A 245 17.02 -18.23 15.94
N GLU A 246 17.03 -19.17 15.00
CA GLU A 246 18.01 -20.25 14.88
C GLU A 246 19.24 -19.85 14.06
N MET A 247 19.41 -18.55 13.77
CA MET A 247 20.54 -18.06 12.99
C MET A 247 21.78 -17.90 13.86
N GLU A 248 22.87 -18.55 13.45
CA GLU A 248 24.14 -18.51 14.18
C GLU A 248 24.83 -17.14 14.03
N PRO A 249 25.51 -16.63 15.07
CA PRO A 249 26.33 -15.44 14.95
C PRO A 249 27.48 -15.63 13.95
N GLY A 250 27.74 -14.61 13.14
CA GLY A 250 28.80 -14.62 12.12
C GLY A 250 28.46 -13.82 10.86
N GLU A 251 29.36 -13.88 9.89
CA GLU A 251 29.16 -13.33 8.55
C GLU A 251 28.46 -14.37 7.69
N HIS A 252 27.37 -13.96 7.03
CA HIS A 252 26.58 -14.81 6.14
C HIS A 252 26.33 -14.11 4.82
N ASP A 253 26.17 -14.90 3.76
CA ASP A 253 25.74 -14.37 2.46
C ASP A 253 24.21 -14.41 2.38
N ALA A 254 23.63 -13.28 2.02
CA ALA A 254 22.21 -13.12 1.72
C ALA A 254 22.00 -13.09 0.21
N VAL A 255 21.15 -13.98 -0.30
CA VAL A 255 20.83 -14.11 -1.72
C VAL A 255 19.35 -13.86 -1.92
N TYR A 256 19.03 -12.81 -2.66
CA TYR A 256 17.67 -12.45 -3.03
C TYR A 256 17.29 -13.13 -4.33
N TYR A 257 16.06 -13.61 -4.42
CA TYR A 257 15.52 -14.22 -5.62
C TYR A 257 14.26 -13.48 -6.04
N ARG A 258 14.13 -13.20 -7.34
CA ARG A 258 12.91 -12.70 -7.96
C ARG A 258 12.56 -13.57 -9.16
N ALA A 259 11.40 -14.22 -9.11
CA ALA A 259 10.94 -15.15 -10.12
C ALA A 259 12.00 -16.22 -10.49
N GLY A 260 12.67 -16.78 -9.47
CA GLY A 260 13.71 -17.83 -9.65
C GLY A 260 15.09 -17.33 -10.08
N LYS A 261 15.26 -16.03 -10.37
CA LYS A 261 16.56 -15.42 -10.70
C LYS A 261 17.22 -14.85 -9.44
N ALA A 262 18.45 -15.26 -9.18
CA ALA A 262 19.25 -14.77 -8.07
C ALA A 262 19.82 -13.39 -8.36
N ALA A 263 19.68 -12.47 -7.42
CA ALA A 263 20.50 -11.26 -7.37
C ALA A 263 21.89 -11.60 -6.82
N GLY A 264 22.86 -10.71 -7.05
CA GLY A 264 24.18 -10.82 -6.45
C GLY A 264 24.10 -10.92 -4.91
N PRO A 265 25.00 -11.69 -4.26
CA PRO A 265 24.96 -11.89 -2.83
C PRO A 265 25.36 -10.61 -2.11
N VAL A 266 24.71 -10.37 -0.97
CA VAL A 266 25.09 -9.30 -0.06
C VAL A 266 25.56 -9.91 1.26
N ARG A 267 26.70 -9.43 1.76
CA ARG A 267 27.22 -9.84 3.06
C ARG A 267 26.38 -9.24 4.18
N ILE A 268 26.00 -10.07 5.14
CA ILE A 268 25.33 -9.63 6.37
C ILE A 268 26.07 -10.15 7.58
N ARG A 269 26.09 -9.35 8.65
CA ARG A 269 26.63 -9.77 9.94
C ARG A 269 25.50 -10.00 10.94
N VAL A 270 25.47 -11.20 11.51
CA VAL A 270 24.53 -11.57 12.57
C VAL A 270 25.30 -11.64 13.88
N ASP A 271 24.90 -10.85 14.87
CA ASP A 271 25.41 -10.94 16.25
C ASP A 271 24.28 -11.39 17.19
N GLN A 272 24.60 -11.92 18.38
CA GLN A 272 23.58 -12.40 19.33
C GLN A 272 22.58 -11.31 19.73
N LEU A 273 23.06 -10.07 19.86
CA LEU A 273 22.25 -8.89 20.20
C LEU A 273 22.68 -7.74 19.30
N ALA A 274 21.70 -7.05 18.74
CA ALA A 274 21.88 -5.85 17.94
C ALA A 274 20.73 -4.88 18.28
N PRO A 275 20.69 -4.34 19.51
CA PRO A 275 19.55 -3.53 19.94
C PRO A 275 19.47 -2.25 19.10
N GLY A 276 18.31 -1.97 18.52
CA GLY A 276 18.05 -0.71 17.83
C GLY A 276 16.66 -0.18 18.11
N ILE A 277 16.53 1.15 18.23
CA ILE A 277 15.27 1.85 18.48
C ILE A 277 14.78 2.53 17.21
N PHE A 278 13.48 2.42 16.94
CA PHE A 278 12.83 3.20 15.89
C PHE A 278 12.57 4.61 16.46
N THR A 279 13.41 5.58 16.09
CA THR A 279 13.36 6.93 16.68
C THR A 279 12.05 7.66 16.43
N ASP A 280 11.36 7.32 15.34
CA ASP A 280 10.04 7.88 14.99
C ASP A 280 8.88 7.12 15.67
N ALA A 281 9.18 6.04 16.41
CA ALA A 281 8.21 5.24 17.15
C ALA A 281 8.51 5.29 18.66
N ILE A 282 8.77 6.48 19.18
CA ILE A 282 8.80 6.73 20.61
C ILE A 282 7.45 7.34 20.99
N ALA A 283 6.65 6.61 21.77
CA ALA A 283 5.31 7.03 22.14
C ALA A 283 5.26 7.52 23.59
N ARG A 284 4.54 8.62 23.85
CA ARG A 284 4.17 9.00 25.21
C ARG A 284 3.07 8.08 25.74
N ALA A 285 2.91 8.02 27.07
CA ALA A 285 1.99 7.09 27.74
C ALA A 285 0.53 7.09 27.23
N SER A 286 0.09 8.13 26.51
CA SER A 286 -1.13 8.15 25.69
C SER A 286 -0.75 7.96 24.21
N GLN A 287 -1.09 6.81 23.63
CA GLN A 287 -0.63 6.31 22.31
C GLN A 287 -0.94 7.20 21.08
N SER A 288 -1.41 8.44 21.26
CA SER A 288 -1.63 9.43 20.19
C SER A 288 -0.43 10.35 19.92
N CYS A 289 0.50 10.54 20.86
CA CYS A 289 1.60 11.50 20.70
C CYS A 289 2.95 10.80 20.56
N LEU A 290 3.53 10.92 19.37
CA LEU A 290 4.91 10.51 19.12
C LEU A 290 5.90 11.60 19.55
N VAL A 291 7.05 11.17 20.05
CA VAL A 291 8.18 12.04 20.34
C VAL A 291 8.93 12.31 19.03
N SER A 292 9.29 13.56 18.81
CA SER A 292 10.09 14.00 17.66
C SER A 292 11.18 14.95 18.12
N ALA A 293 12.16 15.20 17.26
CA ALA A 293 13.15 16.25 17.49
C ALA A 293 12.49 17.65 17.61
N GLY A 294 11.31 17.84 17.03
CA GLY A 294 10.56 19.10 17.07
C GLY A 294 9.78 19.32 18.36
N ASN A 295 9.28 18.25 19.00
CA ASN A 295 8.45 18.38 20.19
C ASN A 295 9.15 18.08 21.52
N GLY A 296 10.27 17.36 21.50
CA GLY A 296 11.14 17.14 22.67
C GLY A 296 10.51 16.41 23.86
N ILE A 297 11.33 15.91 24.76
CA ILE A 297 10.92 15.15 25.96
C ILE A 297 11.34 15.87 27.24
N ARG A 298 10.64 15.66 28.35
CA ARG A 298 10.99 16.23 29.67
C ARG A 298 11.61 15.22 30.62
N PRO A 299 12.52 15.64 31.52
CA PRO A 299 12.94 14.81 32.65
C PRO A 299 11.74 14.34 33.49
N GLY A 300 11.77 13.10 33.99
CA GLY A 300 10.66 12.49 34.73
C GLY A 300 9.52 11.92 33.88
N GLU A 301 9.48 12.23 32.57
CA GLU A 301 8.45 11.75 31.66
C GLU A 301 8.53 10.23 31.44
N THR A 302 7.39 9.58 31.22
CA THR A 302 7.30 8.15 30.88
C THR A 302 6.98 7.97 29.40
N VAL A 303 7.81 7.22 28.70
CA VAL A 303 7.66 6.92 27.27
C VAL A 303 7.86 5.44 26.99
N THR A 304 7.28 4.98 25.88
CA THR A 304 7.43 3.64 25.33
C THR A 304 8.26 3.72 24.05
N LEU A 305 9.37 3.01 24.04
CA LEU A 305 10.24 2.84 22.88
C LEU A 305 9.82 1.57 22.15
N TYR A 306 9.80 1.62 20.82
CA TYR A 306 9.71 0.43 19.99
C TYR A 306 11.04 0.20 19.29
N GLY A 307 11.46 -1.06 19.17
CA GLY A 307 12.75 -1.40 18.59
C GLY A 307 12.88 -2.88 18.24
N THR A 308 14.04 -3.30 17.78
CA THR A 308 14.32 -4.67 17.33
C THR A 308 15.74 -5.11 17.72
N GLY A 309 16.01 -6.42 17.66
CA GLY A 309 17.34 -6.99 17.89
C GLY A 309 17.72 -7.14 19.37
N PHE A 310 16.72 -7.20 20.25
CA PHE A 310 16.88 -7.30 21.71
C PHE A 310 17.04 -8.72 22.26
N GLY A 311 16.91 -9.74 21.41
CA GLY A 311 16.90 -11.14 21.82
C GLY A 311 15.51 -11.62 22.27
N PRO A 312 15.40 -12.88 22.72
CA PRO A 312 14.14 -13.51 23.07
C PRO A 312 13.62 -13.12 24.47
N GLY A 313 12.36 -13.51 24.73
CA GLY A 313 11.72 -13.43 26.05
C GLY A 313 10.63 -12.35 26.18
N ASP A 314 9.65 -12.63 27.04
CA ASP A 314 8.71 -11.63 27.58
C ASP A 314 8.50 -11.90 29.09
N PRO A 315 9.20 -11.19 29.99
CA PRO A 315 10.13 -10.09 29.72
C PRO A 315 11.41 -10.56 29.00
N LEU A 316 12.12 -9.62 28.37
CA LEU A 316 13.38 -9.91 27.66
C LEU A 316 14.39 -10.61 28.59
N GLU A 317 15.04 -11.67 28.09
CA GLU A 317 16.02 -12.44 28.87
C GLU A 317 17.24 -11.59 29.27
N VAL A 318 17.69 -10.71 28.36
CA VAL A 318 18.73 -9.72 28.64
C VAL A 318 18.07 -8.37 28.88
N ALA A 319 17.98 -7.98 30.14
CA ALA A 319 17.36 -6.72 30.54
C ALA A 319 18.09 -5.52 29.90
N PRO A 320 17.40 -4.69 29.10
CA PRO A 320 18.01 -3.51 28.48
C PRO A 320 18.24 -2.41 29.52
N ARG A 321 19.29 -1.60 29.31
CA ARG A 321 19.55 -0.35 30.01
C ARG A 321 19.40 0.80 29.02
N VAL A 322 18.67 1.84 29.39
CA VAL A 322 18.43 2.99 28.50
C VAL A 322 19.11 4.23 29.04
N TYR A 323 19.88 4.91 28.19
CA TYR A 323 20.56 6.15 28.52
C TYR A 323 19.98 7.30 27.68
N VAL A 324 19.58 8.37 28.35
CA VAL A 324 19.11 9.61 27.74
C VAL A 324 20.11 10.69 28.08
N ASN A 325 20.82 11.18 27.07
CA ASN A 325 21.88 12.19 27.19
C ASN A 325 22.90 11.84 28.31
N GLY A 326 23.34 10.58 28.32
CA GLY A 326 24.31 10.05 29.29
C GLY A 326 23.74 9.65 30.65
N LYS A 327 22.48 9.97 30.96
CA LYS A 327 21.82 9.61 32.21
C LYS A 327 20.95 8.36 32.02
N GLU A 328 21.08 7.38 32.93
CA GLU A 328 20.29 6.15 32.86
C GLU A 328 18.83 6.41 33.26
N ALA A 329 17.89 5.94 32.44
CA ALA A 329 16.46 5.97 32.70
C ALA A 329 16.01 4.69 33.44
N GLU A 330 14.94 4.80 34.23
CA GLU A 330 14.32 3.66 34.89
C GLU A 330 13.55 2.84 33.84
N VAL A 331 13.90 1.57 33.65
CA VAL A 331 13.14 0.65 32.79
C VAL A 331 11.99 0.06 33.60
N LEU A 332 10.77 0.38 33.19
CA LEU A 332 9.53 -0.05 33.85
C LEU A 332 9.04 -1.40 33.31
N GLU A 333 9.23 -1.63 32.01
CA GLU A 333 8.78 -2.83 31.29
C GLU A 333 9.65 -3.02 30.05
N ALA A 334 10.01 -4.26 29.73
CA ALA A 334 10.72 -4.59 28.49
C ALA A 334 10.37 -6.02 28.03
N GLY A 335 9.83 -6.15 26.83
CA GLY A 335 9.33 -7.42 26.30
C GLY A 335 9.05 -7.37 24.81
N LEU A 336 8.86 -8.54 24.19
CA LEU A 336 8.43 -8.65 22.80
C LEU A 336 6.98 -8.19 22.62
N VAL A 337 6.64 -7.71 21.42
CA VAL A 337 5.27 -7.38 21.04
C VAL A 337 4.66 -8.60 20.35
N LEU A 338 3.76 -9.31 21.04
CA LEU A 338 3.20 -10.59 20.57
C LEU A 338 2.53 -10.53 19.17
N THR A 339 1.95 -9.38 18.81
CA THR A 339 1.28 -9.17 17.51
C THR A 339 2.21 -8.62 16.42
N ALA A 340 3.48 -8.33 16.74
CA ALA A 340 4.43 -7.73 15.82
C ALA A 340 5.80 -8.46 15.91
N PRO A 341 6.04 -9.46 15.04
CA PRO A 341 7.25 -10.27 15.08
C PRO A 341 8.51 -9.42 15.01
N GLY A 342 9.49 -9.75 15.84
CA GLY A 342 10.78 -9.05 15.94
C GLY A 342 10.74 -7.63 16.49
N LEU A 343 9.56 -7.15 16.92
CA LEU A 343 9.41 -5.89 17.62
C LEU A 343 9.45 -6.12 19.13
N ALA A 344 10.25 -5.31 19.83
CA ALA A 344 10.24 -5.18 21.28
C ALA A 344 9.66 -3.82 21.69
N LYS A 345 8.99 -3.80 22.83
CA LYS A 345 8.56 -2.58 23.52
C LYS A 345 9.40 -2.40 24.79
N ILE A 346 9.85 -1.18 25.05
CA ILE A 346 10.59 -0.83 26.27
C ILE A 346 9.95 0.43 26.85
N ARG A 347 9.28 0.29 28.00
CA ARG A 347 8.70 1.42 28.72
C ARG A 347 9.72 1.95 29.72
N ILE A 348 10.03 3.23 29.64
CA ILE A 348 11.01 3.88 30.51
C ILE A 348 10.41 5.10 31.20
N ARG A 349 10.97 5.46 32.35
CA ARG A 349 10.83 6.77 32.97
C ARG A 349 12.18 7.48 32.96
N LEU A 350 12.21 8.67 32.36
CA LEU A 350 13.41 9.49 32.29
C LEU A 350 13.80 9.93 33.70
N ASP A 351 15.10 9.91 34.00
CA ASP A 351 15.60 10.40 35.28
C ASP A 351 15.32 11.92 35.40
N PRO A 352 14.78 12.42 36.54
CA PRO A 352 14.53 13.85 36.76
C PRO A 352 15.77 14.75 36.66
N SER A 353 16.97 14.17 36.81
CA SER A 353 18.26 14.85 36.68
C SER A 353 18.83 14.81 35.26
N THR A 354 18.08 14.33 34.26
CA THR A 354 18.53 14.30 32.85
C THR A 354 18.81 15.73 32.35
N PRO A 355 20.03 16.04 31.88
CA PRO A 355 20.37 17.40 31.46
C PRO A 355 19.64 17.81 30.17
N PRO A 356 19.04 19.01 30.10
CA PRO A 356 18.44 19.55 28.89
C PRO A 356 19.44 19.65 27.74
N SER A 357 18.99 19.40 26.51
CA SER A 357 19.83 19.50 25.32
C SER A 357 18.97 19.65 24.06
N PRO A 358 19.22 20.65 23.20
CA PRO A 358 18.54 20.76 21.90
C PRO A 358 18.97 19.67 20.90
N ALA A 359 20.11 19.02 21.16
CA ALA A 359 20.68 17.93 20.37
C ALA A 359 21.06 16.77 21.29
N GLY A 360 20.14 16.38 22.17
CA GLY A 360 20.30 15.21 23.01
C GLY A 360 20.21 13.92 22.19
N TYR A 361 20.39 12.81 22.88
CA TYR A 361 20.36 11.50 22.27
C TYR A 361 19.82 10.44 23.22
N MET A 362 19.34 9.35 22.65
CA MET A 362 18.96 8.14 23.37
C MET A 362 19.75 6.95 22.85
N VAL A 363 20.27 6.13 23.77
CA VAL A 363 20.96 4.87 23.48
C VAL A 363 20.38 3.77 24.35
N VAL A 364 20.15 2.61 23.75
CA VAL A 364 19.78 1.39 24.48
C VAL A 364 20.95 0.42 24.45
N GLN A 365 21.28 -0.14 25.61
CA GLN A 365 22.30 -1.15 25.78
C GLN A 365 21.64 -2.47 26.20
N SER A 366 21.92 -3.56 25.50
CA SER A 366 21.54 -4.92 25.90
C SER A 366 22.79 -5.79 25.93
N GLY A 367 23.15 -6.30 27.11
CA GLY A 367 24.45 -6.93 27.35
C GLY A 367 25.61 -5.96 27.06
N THR A 368 26.49 -6.35 26.13
CA THR A 368 27.59 -5.50 25.64
C THR A 368 27.23 -4.71 24.38
N ALA A 369 26.12 -5.05 23.71
CA ALA A 369 25.69 -4.40 22.48
C ALA A 369 24.95 -3.08 22.75
N ARG A 370 25.10 -2.12 21.85
CA ARG A 370 24.50 -0.77 21.97
C ARG A 370 23.83 -0.37 20.68
N SER A 371 22.69 0.32 20.80
CA SER A 371 22.04 0.96 19.67
C SER A 371 22.84 2.16 19.18
N THR A 372 22.55 2.58 17.94
CA THR A 372 22.90 3.93 17.50
C THR A 372 22.22 4.97 18.39
N ALA A 373 22.83 6.15 18.47
CA ALA A 373 22.28 7.28 19.18
C ALA A 373 21.12 7.89 18.36
N GLY A 374 19.89 7.74 18.85
CA GLY A 374 18.72 8.39 18.24
C GLY A 374 18.64 9.86 18.65
N PRO A 375 18.53 10.82 17.71
CA PRO A 375 18.47 12.24 18.05
C PRO A 375 17.19 12.54 18.84
N LEU A 376 17.35 13.30 19.92
CA LEU A 376 16.25 13.64 20.81
C LEU A 376 16.45 15.01 21.41
N ARG A 377 15.44 15.86 21.32
CA ARG A 377 15.42 17.13 22.05
C ARG A 377 14.98 16.88 23.49
N ILE A 378 15.74 17.38 24.45
CA ILE A 378 15.43 17.29 25.89
C ILE A 378 15.18 18.69 26.40
N GLU A 379 13.95 18.90 26.86
CA GLU A 379 13.48 20.19 27.32
C GLU A 379 13.90 20.47 28.77
N PRO A 380 14.20 21.73 29.11
CA PRO A 380 14.24 22.16 30.50
C PRO A 380 12.93 21.86 31.23
N ALA A 381 13.02 21.35 32.46
CA ALA A 381 11.85 21.11 33.29
C ALA A 381 11.01 22.39 33.54
N SER A 382 11.66 23.56 33.50
CA SER A 382 11.04 24.88 33.65
C SER A 382 10.37 25.42 32.38
N SER A 383 10.51 24.77 31.24
CA SER A 383 9.90 25.24 29.99
C SER A 383 8.38 25.23 30.10
N SER A 384 7.72 26.29 29.63
CA SER A 384 6.29 26.27 29.37
C SER A 384 5.97 25.20 28.32
N TYR A 385 4.82 24.55 28.40
CA TYR A 385 4.35 23.74 27.28
C TYR A 385 4.02 24.66 26.10
N GLY A 386 4.07 24.15 24.87
CA GLY A 386 3.64 24.89 23.69
C GLY A 386 2.85 24.00 22.76
N VAL A 387 2.24 24.62 21.75
CA VAL A 387 1.64 23.90 20.62
C VAL A 387 2.10 24.48 19.29
N ARG A 388 1.95 23.69 18.24
CA ARG A 388 2.08 24.10 16.85
C ARG A 388 0.84 23.66 16.10
N VAL A 389 0.38 24.53 15.21
CA VAL A 389 -0.77 24.29 14.35
C VAL A 389 -0.31 24.50 12.92
N GLU A 390 -0.65 23.56 12.04
CA GLU A 390 -0.36 23.64 10.62
C GLU A 390 -1.66 23.34 9.85
N ALA A 391 -2.05 24.22 8.93
CA ALA A 391 -3.20 23.96 8.07
C ALA A 391 -2.79 23.12 6.86
N GLU A 392 -3.61 22.16 6.44
CA GLU A 392 -3.36 21.39 5.20
C GLU A 392 -3.37 22.29 3.96
N ARG A 393 -4.10 23.40 4.04
CA ARG A 393 -4.19 24.44 3.04
C ARG A 393 -4.34 25.79 3.72
N THR A 394 -3.67 26.81 3.21
CA THR A 394 -3.76 28.19 3.75
C THR A 394 -4.97 28.95 3.24
N ASP A 395 -5.61 28.43 2.20
CA ASP A 395 -6.73 29.07 1.51
C ASP A 395 -7.95 28.14 1.53
N VAL A 396 -9.09 28.71 1.87
CA VAL A 396 -10.38 28.01 1.89
C VAL A 396 -11.44 28.87 1.22
N TRP A 397 -12.41 28.23 0.60
CA TRP A 397 -13.55 28.92 0.04
C TRP A 397 -14.83 28.36 0.65
N VAL A 398 -15.78 29.26 0.83
CA VAL A 398 -17.16 28.97 1.25
C VAL A 398 -18.08 29.64 0.25
N GLN A 399 -19.31 29.14 0.14
CA GLN A 399 -20.33 29.78 -0.69
C GLN A 399 -21.40 30.38 0.22
N ALA A 400 -21.84 31.61 -0.08
CA ALA A 400 -22.93 32.24 0.67
C ALA A 400 -24.21 31.40 0.60
N GLY A 401 -24.65 30.87 1.75
CA GLY A 401 -25.80 29.97 1.86
C GLY A 401 -25.54 28.52 1.42
N GLY A 402 -24.29 28.19 1.09
CA GLY A 402 -23.87 26.84 0.70
C GLY A 402 -23.51 25.93 1.89
N PHE A 403 -22.94 24.77 1.57
CA PHE A 403 -22.42 23.84 2.56
C PHE A 403 -21.21 24.41 3.30
N PRO A 404 -20.99 24.02 4.57
CA PRO A 404 -19.78 24.40 5.28
C PRO A 404 -18.54 23.79 4.61
N ALA A 405 -17.43 24.52 4.64
CA ALA A 405 -16.14 24.05 4.18
C ALA A 405 -15.28 23.63 5.39
N ALA A 406 -14.74 22.41 5.34
CA ALA A 406 -13.82 21.93 6.36
C ALA A 406 -12.43 22.57 6.18
N PHE A 407 -11.94 23.22 7.23
CA PHE A 407 -10.57 23.72 7.34
C PHE A 407 -9.76 22.81 8.27
N VAL A 408 -9.00 21.89 7.67
CA VAL A 408 -8.30 20.82 8.38
C VAL A 408 -6.93 21.29 8.87
N LEU A 409 -6.67 21.04 10.14
CA LEU A 409 -5.51 21.49 10.91
C LEU A 409 -4.83 20.30 11.55
N ARG A 410 -3.52 20.20 11.37
CA ARG A 410 -2.65 19.27 12.10
C ARG A 410 -2.19 19.92 13.39
N LEU A 411 -2.33 19.20 14.50
CA LEU A 411 -2.07 19.70 15.84
C LEU A 411 -0.88 18.97 16.45
N GLU A 412 0.16 19.71 16.83
CA GLU A 412 1.34 19.15 17.49
C GLU A 412 1.57 19.80 18.84
N GLY A 413 1.79 18.97 19.87
CA GLY A 413 2.25 19.45 21.16
C GLY A 413 3.75 19.66 21.12
N LEU A 414 4.22 20.76 21.69
CA LEU A 414 5.63 21.11 21.78
C LEU A 414 6.12 21.06 23.21
N ARG A 415 7.44 20.93 23.34
CA ARG A 415 8.17 20.90 24.59
C ARG A 415 7.58 19.87 25.57
N GLY A 416 7.33 18.66 25.09
CA GLY A 416 6.76 17.54 25.85
C GLY A 416 5.25 17.61 26.11
N TYR A 417 4.52 18.57 25.52
CA TYR A 417 3.06 18.60 25.67
C TYR A 417 2.41 17.45 24.89
N CYS A 418 1.49 16.73 25.55
CA CYS A 418 0.59 15.79 24.91
C CYS A 418 -0.75 15.84 25.63
N GLY A 419 -1.77 16.35 24.95
CA GLY A 419 -3.06 16.61 25.59
C GLY A 419 -4.10 17.19 24.65
N PRO A 420 -5.31 17.42 25.18
CA PRO A 420 -6.39 18.01 24.42
C PRO A 420 -6.11 19.50 24.13
N LEU A 421 -6.71 19.98 23.04
CA LEU A 421 -6.67 21.36 22.61
C LEU A 421 -8.07 21.83 22.21
N MET A 422 -8.31 23.12 22.34
CA MET A 422 -9.40 23.81 21.66
C MET A 422 -8.83 24.59 20.49
N VAL A 423 -9.58 24.60 19.39
CA VAL A 423 -9.23 25.29 18.15
C VAL A 423 -10.39 26.20 17.75
N GLN A 424 -10.07 27.44 17.39
CA GLN A 424 -11.07 28.46 17.04
C GLN A 424 -10.58 29.35 15.89
N ALA A 425 -11.50 29.70 14.98
CA ALA A 425 -11.28 30.77 14.02
C ALA A 425 -11.57 32.14 14.64
N LEU A 426 -10.68 33.10 14.42
CA LEU A 426 -10.74 34.48 14.89
C LEU A 426 -10.76 35.41 13.68
N ASP A 427 -11.33 36.61 13.86
CA ASP A 427 -11.41 37.65 12.84
C ASP A 427 -12.04 37.19 11.52
N LEU A 428 -13.04 36.31 11.60
CA LEU A 428 -13.79 35.89 10.42
C LEU A 428 -14.53 37.09 9.79
N PRO A 429 -14.61 37.16 8.45
CA PRO A 429 -15.37 38.21 7.76
C PRO A 429 -16.86 38.21 8.13
N GLU A 430 -17.53 39.34 7.89
CA GLU A 430 -18.96 39.49 8.13
C GLU A 430 -19.79 38.39 7.42
N GLY A 431 -20.71 37.76 8.16
CA GLY A 431 -21.55 36.67 7.67
C GLY A 431 -20.85 35.31 7.57
N VAL A 432 -19.59 35.18 8.00
CA VAL A 432 -18.88 33.90 8.12
C VAL A 432 -18.72 33.50 9.58
N SER A 433 -18.99 32.22 9.88
CA SER A 433 -18.85 31.65 11.22
C SER A 433 -18.19 30.27 11.18
N ALA A 434 -17.57 29.90 12.30
CA ALA A 434 -17.15 28.53 12.62
C ALA A 434 -17.21 28.34 14.12
N GLU A 435 -17.76 27.20 14.55
CA GLU A 435 -17.78 26.84 15.97
C GLU A 435 -16.39 26.36 16.42
N PRO A 436 -15.98 26.65 17.67
CA PRO A 436 -14.76 26.07 18.22
C PRO A 436 -14.84 24.54 18.27
N VAL A 437 -13.74 23.87 17.95
CA VAL A 437 -13.65 22.42 17.93
C VAL A 437 -12.58 21.92 18.90
N ALA A 438 -12.84 20.77 19.51
CA ALA A 438 -11.84 20.06 20.29
C ALA A 438 -10.90 19.29 19.36
N GLY A 439 -9.63 19.21 19.74
CA GLY A 439 -8.60 18.43 19.07
C GLY A 439 -7.66 17.77 20.07
N GLN A 440 -6.79 16.91 19.57
CA GLN A 440 -5.75 16.23 20.36
C GLN A 440 -4.41 16.42 19.66
N THR A 441 -3.37 16.73 20.43
CA THR A 441 -1.99 16.76 19.89
C THR A 441 -1.60 15.40 19.30
N GLY A 442 -0.90 15.41 18.16
CA GLY A 442 -0.58 14.21 17.38
C GLY A 442 -1.68 13.83 16.39
N GLY A 443 -2.82 14.52 16.40
CA GLY A 443 -3.93 14.31 15.46
C GLY A 443 -4.26 15.54 14.62
N SER A 444 -5.47 15.54 14.07
CA SER A 444 -6.02 16.63 13.28
C SER A 444 -7.36 17.12 13.86
N ALA A 445 -7.71 18.37 13.59
CA ALA A 445 -9.03 18.95 13.85
C ALA A 445 -9.54 19.65 12.58
N ALA A 446 -10.86 19.72 12.41
CA ALA A 446 -11.48 20.38 11.26
C ALA A 446 -12.46 21.46 11.75
N LEU A 447 -12.19 22.72 11.41
CA LEU A 447 -13.15 23.81 11.61
C LEU A 447 -14.14 23.83 10.45
N GLU A 448 -15.44 23.78 10.73
CA GLU A 448 -16.48 23.95 9.71
C GLU A 448 -16.80 25.42 9.50
N LEU A 449 -16.23 26.01 8.42
CA LEU A 449 -16.49 27.39 8.04
C LEU A 449 -17.79 27.47 7.24
N ARG A 450 -18.71 28.33 7.67
CA ARG A 450 -20.02 28.56 7.03
C ARG A 450 -20.19 30.02 6.67
N ALA A 451 -20.65 30.29 5.45
CA ALA A 451 -21.12 31.61 5.06
C ALA A 451 -22.66 31.64 5.03
N GLU A 452 -23.25 32.62 5.71
CA GLU A 452 -24.68 32.91 5.64
C GLU A 452 -25.10 33.26 4.20
N ALA A 453 -26.38 33.08 3.87
CA ALA A 453 -26.91 33.41 2.54
C ALA A 453 -26.78 34.91 2.18
N SER A 454 -26.66 35.78 3.18
CA SER A 454 -26.44 37.23 3.06
C SER A 454 -24.96 37.64 3.05
N ALA A 455 -24.02 36.71 3.26
CA ALA A 455 -22.60 37.04 3.34
C ALA A 455 -22.11 37.70 2.03
N PRO A 456 -21.41 38.84 2.11
CA PRO A 456 -20.93 39.54 0.92
C PRO A 456 -19.84 38.72 0.22
N PRO A 457 -19.80 38.70 -1.13
CA PRO A 457 -18.70 38.10 -1.86
C PRO A 457 -17.39 38.80 -1.52
N LEU A 458 -16.34 38.02 -1.26
CA LEU A 458 -15.00 38.53 -0.99
C LEU A 458 -13.95 37.54 -1.45
N GLN A 459 -12.74 38.02 -1.69
CA GLN A 459 -11.62 37.21 -2.13
C GLN A 459 -10.44 37.39 -1.18
N ASN A 460 -9.83 36.28 -0.80
CA ASN A 460 -8.55 36.25 -0.11
C ASN A 460 -8.51 37.09 1.20
N ALA A 461 -9.64 37.16 1.92
CA ALA A 461 -9.71 37.87 3.19
C ALA A 461 -8.94 37.10 4.27
N PRO A 462 -8.11 37.77 5.09
CA PRO A 462 -7.39 37.12 6.16
C PRO A 462 -8.34 36.75 7.30
N PHE A 463 -8.08 35.62 7.94
CA PHE A 463 -8.60 35.26 9.25
C PHE A 463 -7.49 34.54 10.02
N ARG A 464 -7.62 34.47 11.35
CA ARG A 464 -6.66 33.75 12.19
C ARG A 464 -7.27 32.47 12.73
N VAL A 465 -6.42 31.47 12.97
CA VAL A 465 -6.81 30.27 13.70
C VAL A 465 -5.94 30.16 14.93
N ARG A 466 -6.57 30.02 16.09
CA ARG A 466 -5.91 29.86 17.38
C ARG A 466 -6.16 28.47 17.94
N ALA A 467 -5.10 27.79 18.40
CA ALA A 467 -5.21 26.60 19.22
C ALA A 467 -4.61 26.82 20.62
N TRP A 468 -5.29 26.33 21.65
CA TRP A 468 -4.84 26.45 23.04
C TRP A 468 -5.25 25.24 23.87
N GLY A 469 -4.54 25.04 24.98
CA GLY A 469 -4.81 24.01 25.98
C GLY A 469 -4.64 24.56 27.39
N GLN A 470 -4.82 23.71 28.39
CA GLN A 470 -4.57 24.08 29.79
C GLN A 470 -3.07 24.17 30.05
N ASP A 471 -2.61 25.30 30.60
CA ASP A 471 -1.19 25.54 30.95
C ASP A 471 -0.20 25.39 29.77
N VAL A 472 -0.67 25.71 28.56
CA VAL A 472 0.12 25.67 27.31
C VAL A 472 0.12 27.02 26.62
N GLU A 473 1.28 27.44 26.10
CA GLU A 473 1.36 28.59 25.20
C GLU A 473 0.56 28.31 23.91
N PRO A 474 -0.42 29.16 23.56
CA PRO A 474 -1.24 28.96 22.37
C PRO A 474 -0.43 29.18 21.10
N ALA A 475 -0.89 28.57 20.01
CA ALA A 475 -0.40 28.87 18.66
C ALA A 475 -1.47 29.57 17.85
N GLU A 476 -1.03 30.48 16.98
CA GLU A 476 -1.88 31.14 16.00
C GLU A 476 -1.25 31.04 14.61
N ILE A 477 -2.09 30.81 13.60
CA ILE A 477 -1.72 30.90 12.19
C ILE A 477 -2.67 31.85 11.46
N GLU A 478 -2.17 32.45 10.38
CA GLU A 478 -3.00 33.22 9.44
C GLU A 478 -3.43 32.32 8.28
N ALA A 479 -4.67 32.47 7.86
CA ALA A 479 -5.24 31.78 6.71
C ALA A 479 -6.12 32.76 5.90
N ARG A 480 -6.54 32.31 4.72
CA ARG A 480 -7.26 33.11 3.76
C ARG A 480 -8.58 32.47 3.40
N ILE A 481 -9.64 33.26 3.37
CA ILE A 481 -10.98 32.82 3.01
C ILE A 481 -11.52 33.59 1.81
N THR A 482 -12.18 32.86 0.91
CA THR A 482 -12.94 33.42 -0.22
C THR A 482 -14.41 33.07 -0.04
N VAL A 483 -15.30 34.07 -0.08
CA VAL A 483 -16.76 33.86 -0.08
C VAL A 483 -17.23 33.97 -1.51
N LEU A 484 -17.61 32.83 -2.08
CA LEU A 484 -18.12 32.76 -3.45
C LEU A 484 -19.52 33.38 -3.51
N PRO A 485 -19.80 34.21 -4.54
CA PRO A 485 -21.14 34.72 -4.75
C PRO A 485 -22.10 33.57 -5.05
N SER A 486 -23.33 33.73 -4.60
CA SER A 486 -24.45 32.82 -4.90
C SER A 486 -25.63 33.54 -5.55
N ARG A 487 -25.55 34.88 -5.66
CA ARG A 487 -26.57 35.75 -6.30
C ARG A 487 -25.94 36.68 -7.33
N GLY A 488 -26.77 37.16 -8.25
CA GLY A 488 -26.35 38.02 -9.35
C GLY A 488 -25.73 37.23 -10.50
N LEU A 489 -25.00 37.93 -11.38
CA LEU A 489 -24.38 37.34 -12.56
C LEU A 489 -23.06 36.66 -12.18
N ILE A 490 -22.98 35.35 -12.37
CA ILE A 490 -21.86 34.51 -11.97
C ILE A 490 -21.29 33.77 -13.19
N PRO A 491 -20.02 34.00 -13.55
CA PRO A 491 -19.32 33.19 -14.55
C PRO A 491 -19.08 31.76 -14.03
N VAL A 492 -19.48 30.75 -14.81
CA VAL A 492 -19.26 29.33 -14.51
C VAL A 492 -18.60 28.62 -15.69
N SER A 493 -17.70 27.68 -15.42
CA SER A 493 -17.06 26.88 -16.46
C SER A 493 -16.91 25.40 -16.07
N ALA A 494 -17.06 24.53 -17.06
CA ALA A 494 -16.83 23.10 -16.95
C ALA A 494 -15.78 22.68 -17.99
N HIS A 495 -14.62 22.24 -17.52
CA HIS A 495 -13.51 21.76 -18.34
C HIS A 495 -13.49 20.24 -18.32
N SER A 496 -13.41 19.65 -19.50
CA SER A 496 -13.35 18.19 -19.69
C SER A 496 -12.18 17.85 -20.59
N ASN A 497 -11.42 16.87 -20.11
CA ASN A 497 -10.31 16.26 -20.82
C ASN A 497 -10.48 14.73 -20.73
N GLY A 498 -10.90 14.11 -21.84
CA GLY A 498 -10.79 12.67 -22.03
C GLY A 498 -9.34 12.25 -22.23
N PHE A 499 -9.04 10.95 -22.17
CA PHE A 499 -7.68 10.41 -22.27
C PHE A 499 -6.99 10.81 -23.58
N LEU A 500 -7.75 10.93 -24.68
CA LEU A 500 -7.20 11.33 -25.98
C LEU A 500 -6.60 12.74 -25.99
N SER A 501 -7.00 13.60 -25.04
CA SER A 501 -6.38 14.91 -24.84
C SER A 501 -4.97 14.86 -24.21
N ARG A 502 -4.50 13.67 -23.81
CA ARG A 502 -3.22 13.37 -23.14
C ARG A 502 -3.07 13.90 -21.71
N TYR A 503 -4.05 14.66 -21.20
CA TYR A 503 -4.06 15.22 -19.85
C TYR A 503 -5.44 15.06 -19.22
N PRO A 504 -5.86 13.81 -18.91
CA PRO A 504 -7.23 13.53 -18.52
C PRO A 504 -7.60 14.22 -17.20
N ARG A 505 -8.70 14.96 -17.20
CA ARG A 505 -9.07 15.88 -16.12
C ARG A 505 -10.53 16.34 -16.23
N ALA A 506 -11.20 16.53 -15.11
CA ALA A 506 -12.45 17.30 -15.04
C ALA A 506 -12.29 18.44 -14.03
N GLN A 507 -12.71 19.64 -14.41
CA GLN A 507 -12.62 20.82 -13.54
C GLN A 507 -13.87 21.69 -13.65
N PHE A 508 -14.40 22.13 -12.50
CA PHE A 508 -15.47 23.13 -12.43
C PHE A 508 -14.95 24.42 -11.80
N ARG A 509 -15.34 25.55 -12.39
CA ARG A 509 -15.07 26.88 -11.85
C ARG A 509 -16.36 27.64 -11.57
N TRP A 510 -16.37 28.32 -10.44
CA TRP A 510 -17.44 29.19 -9.98
C TRP A 510 -16.89 30.58 -9.68
N ASN A 511 -17.32 31.59 -10.44
CA ASN A 511 -16.78 32.95 -10.37
C ASN A 511 -15.23 32.99 -10.48
N GLY A 512 -14.67 32.19 -11.38
CA GLY A 512 -13.22 32.06 -11.59
C GLY A 512 -12.50 31.13 -10.62
N GLN A 513 -13.06 30.86 -9.43
CA GLN A 513 -12.49 29.94 -8.45
C GLN A 513 -12.69 28.49 -8.88
N ILE A 514 -11.63 27.68 -8.80
CA ILE A 514 -11.73 26.23 -8.99
C ILE A 514 -12.43 25.63 -7.77
N VAL A 515 -13.62 25.07 -7.97
CA VAL A 515 -14.43 24.43 -6.92
C VAL A 515 -14.39 22.91 -7.00
N PHE A 516 -13.91 22.38 -8.13
CA PHE A 516 -13.66 20.96 -8.32
C PHE A 516 -12.54 20.77 -9.33
N ASP A 517 -11.66 19.80 -9.05
CA ASP A 517 -10.53 19.46 -9.89
C ASP A 517 -10.13 18.01 -9.63
N THR A 518 -10.22 17.17 -10.66
CA THR A 518 -9.77 15.78 -10.58
C THR A 518 -9.04 15.34 -11.84
N VAL A 519 -8.10 14.40 -11.69
CA VAL A 519 -7.36 13.76 -12.76
C VAL A 519 -7.98 12.42 -13.16
N GLY A 520 -7.71 11.99 -14.39
CA GLY A 520 -8.06 10.66 -14.89
C GLY A 520 -7.29 9.49 -14.28
N GLY A 521 -7.70 8.26 -14.57
CA GLY A 521 -6.98 7.04 -14.18
C GLY A 521 -7.17 6.58 -12.72
N GLY A 522 -8.08 7.19 -11.97
CA GLY A 522 -8.33 6.90 -10.56
C GLY A 522 -9.60 7.59 -10.03
N PRO A 523 -9.64 8.05 -8.77
CA PRO A 523 -10.80 8.76 -8.21
C PRO A 523 -11.20 9.97 -9.05
N GLY A 524 -12.34 9.91 -9.74
CA GLY A 524 -12.83 10.98 -10.62
C GLY A 524 -12.88 10.65 -12.11
N ARG A 525 -12.37 9.49 -12.54
CA ARG A 525 -12.63 8.93 -13.89
C ARG A 525 -14.14 8.84 -14.14
N GLY A 526 -14.55 9.08 -15.39
CA GLY A 526 -15.95 9.01 -15.80
C GLY A 526 -16.62 10.37 -15.94
N ILE A 527 -17.94 10.40 -15.75
CA ILE A 527 -18.75 11.63 -15.82
C ILE A 527 -18.84 12.28 -14.44
N ASN A 528 -18.40 13.53 -14.35
CA ASN A 528 -18.46 14.34 -13.14
C ASN A 528 -19.62 15.34 -13.23
N VAL A 529 -20.35 15.52 -12.14
CA VAL A 529 -21.59 16.32 -12.09
C VAL A 529 -21.63 17.24 -10.88
N LEU A 530 -21.80 18.53 -11.12
CA LEU A 530 -22.11 19.54 -10.09
C LEU A 530 -23.53 20.06 -10.30
N ALA A 531 -24.33 20.12 -9.23
CA ALA A 531 -25.68 20.65 -9.26
C ALA A 531 -25.79 21.88 -8.34
N ALA A 532 -26.49 22.91 -8.80
CA ALA A 532 -26.73 24.14 -8.04
C ALA A 532 -28.21 24.52 -8.05
N ASP A 533 -28.69 24.98 -6.89
CA ASP A 533 -30.05 25.47 -6.72
C ASP A 533 -30.29 26.72 -7.59
N PRO A 534 -31.35 26.75 -8.40
CA PRO A 534 -31.55 27.82 -9.37
C PRO A 534 -31.99 29.15 -8.73
N ALA A 535 -32.54 29.14 -7.51
CA ALA A 535 -32.97 30.36 -6.84
C ALA A 535 -31.83 31.03 -6.07
N THR A 536 -30.95 30.21 -5.49
CA THR A 536 -29.94 30.65 -4.53
C THR A 536 -28.53 30.52 -5.05
N GLY A 537 -28.28 29.79 -6.14
CA GLY A 537 -26.94 29.51 -6.66
C GLY A 537 -26.11 28.57 -5.78
N ALA A 538 -26.65 28.11 -4.65
CA ALA A 538 -25.95 27.20 -3.74
C ALA A 538 -25.72 25.84 -4.42
N PHE A 539 -24.46 25.42 -4.55
CA PHE A 539 -24.11 24.14 -5.14
C PHE A 539 -23.76 23.08 -4.09
N GLY A 540 -24.11 21.84 -4.41
CA GLY A 540 -23.77 20.67 -3.62
C GLY A 540 -22.38 20.12 -3.93
N PRO A 541 -21.96 19.05 -3.22
CA PRO A 541 -20.72 18.35 -3.54
C PRO A 541 -20.77 17.80 -4.97
N VAL A 542 -19.61 17.79 -5.64
CA VAL A 542 -19.46 17.17 -6.95
C VAL A 542 -19.56 15.66 -6.83
N ARG A 543 -20.29 15.03 -7.75
CA ARG A 543 -20.41 13.58 -7.84
C ARG A 543 -19.66 13.08 -9.07
N SER A 544 -18.82 12.07 -8.87
CA SER A 544 -18.11 11.38 -9.93
C SER A 544 -18.74 10.02 -10.16
N PHE A 545 -19.06 9.71 -11.41
CA PHE A 545 -19.65 8.42 -11.81
C PHE A 545 -18.67 7.74 -12.76
N ASP A 546 -18.00 6.66 -12.31
CA ASP A 546 -17.03 5.91 -13.11
C ASP A 546 -17.73 5.03 -14.15
N THR A 547 -18.24 5.68 -15.20
CA THR A 547 -18.90 5.03 -16.34
C THR A 547 -17.92 4.28 -17.27
N TRP A 548 -16.72 3.95 -16.78
CA TRP A 548 -15.77 3.03 -17.41
C TRP A 548 -15.54 1.75 -16.59
N GLY A 549 -15.37 1.88 -15.28
CA GLY A 549 -14.97 0.77 -14.40
C GLY A 549 -16.06 0.25 -13.45
N ASP A 550 -17.15 0.99 -13.25
CA ASP A 550 -18.25 0.62 -12.35
C ASP A 550 -19.55 0.39 -13.14
N GLU A 551 -20.02 -0.86 -13.14
CA GLU A 551 -21.26 -1.26 -13.83
C GLU A 551 -22.51 -0.58 -13.26
N ALA A 552 -22.50 -0.16 -12.00
CA ALA A 552 -23.62 0.53 -11.36
C ALA A 552 -23.61 2.06 -11.64
N ALA A 553 -22.51 2.62 -12.12
CA ALA A 553 -22.32 4.06 -12.25
C ALA A 553 -23.37 4.74 -13.15
N SER A 554 -23.73 4.11 -14.26
CA SER A 554 -24.76 4.63 -15.18
C SER A 554 -26.14 4.71 -14.52
N ALA A 555 -26.54 3.68 -13.78
CA ALA A 555 -27.82 3.67 -13.07
C ALA A 555 -27.83 4.69 -11.91
N ALA A 556 -26.72 4.80 -11.18
CA ALA A 556 -26.54 5.80 -10.13
C ALA A 556 -26.59 7.23 -10.68
N LEU A 557 -25.98 7.49 -11.84
CA LEU A 557 -26.04 8.78 -12.53
C LEU A 557 -27.48 9.14 -12.90
N VAL A 558 -28.23 8.22 -13.53
CA VAL A 558 -29.64 8.45 -13.88
C VAL A 558 -30.48 8.74 -12.65
N SER A 559 -30.38 7.91 -11.61
CA SER A 559 -31.10 8.08 -10.35
C SER A 559 -30.82 9.44 -9.70
N TYR A 560 -29.54 9.85 -9.68
CA TYR A 560 -29.16 11.16 -9.19
C TYR A 560 -29.79 12.29 -10.03
N LEU A 561 -29.66 12.23 -11.36
CA LEU A 561 -30.24 13.25 -12.23
C LEU A 561 -31.77 13.33 -12.09
N ASP A 562 -32.46 12.20 -11.98
CA ASP A 562 -33.91 12.14 -11.76
C ASP A 562 -34.31 12.80 -10.43
N SER A 563 -33.53 12.60 -9.36
CA SER A 563 -33.79 13.19 -8.04
C SER A 563 -33.71 14.72 -8.00
N LEU A 564 -33.02 15.36 -8.95
CA LEU A 564 -32.87 16.81 -8.99
C LEU A 564 -34.20 17.50 -9.38
N PRO A 565 -34.62 18.58 -8.72
CA PRO A 565 -35.79 19.35 -9.14
C PRO A 565 -35.67 19.88 -10.58
N ALA A 566 -36.81 20.02 -11.27
CA ALA A 566 -36.84 20.70 -12.56
C ALA A 566 -36.32 22.14 -12.42
N GLY A 567 -35.56 22.61 -13.42
CA GLY A 567 -34.95 23.93 -13.38
C GLY A 567 -33.61 24.02 -12.64
N THR A 568 -33.12 22.94 -12.01
CA THR A 568 -31.78 22.87 -11.39
C THR A 568 -30.67 23.16 -12.41
N LEU A 569 -29.67 23.97 -12.04
CA LEU A 569 -28.45 24.12 -12.84
C LEU A 569 -27.57 22.89 -12.66
N VAL A 570 -27.11 22.28 -13.74
CA VAL A 570 -26.22 21.12 -13.71
C VAL A 570 -25.05 21.32 -14.67
N MET A 571 -23.85 21.03 -14.19
CA MET A 571 -22.59 21.08 -14.92
C MET A 571 -22.04 19.66 -15.04
N PHE A 572 -21.62 19.28 -16.25
CA PHE A 572 -21.06 17.98 -16.59
C PHE A 572 -19.66 18.14 -17.16
N ALA A 573 -18.75 17.22 -16.81
CA ALA A 573 -17.45 17.10 -17.45
C ALA A 573 -16.93 15.64 -17.39
N VAL A 574 -16.37 15.15 -18.49
CA VAL A 574 -15.65 13.87 -18.51
C VAL A 574 -14.20 14.06 -18.06
N ALA A 575 -13.71 13.16 -17.21
CA ALA A 575 -12.29 12.94 -16.98
C ALA A 575 -11.92 11.53 -17.48
N ASP A 576 -10.86 11.43 -18.28
CA ASP A 576 -10.32 10.15 -18.81
C ASP A 576 -11.25 9.42 -19.78
N GLU A 577 -12.21 8.65 -19.30
CA GLU A 577 -13.09 7.84 -20.12
C GLU A 577 -14.47 7.80 -19.45
N GLY A 578 -15.51 8.16 -20.21
CA GLY A 578 -16.86 8.27 -19.67
C GLY A 578 -17.91 7.43 -20.41
N THR A 579 -17.52 6.51 -21.29
CA THR A 579 -18.44 5.89 -22.26
C THR A 579 -18.49 4.37 -22.28
N ARG A 580 -17.46 3.65 -21.81
CA ARG A 580 -17.37 2.17 -21.92
C ARG A 580 -18.58 1.45 -21.31
N LEU A 581 -19.01 1.90 -20.13
CA LEU A 581 -20.18 1.40 -19.42
C LEU A 581 -21.32 2.43 -19.37
N LEU A 582 -21.24 3.49 -20.17
CA LEU A 582 -22.30 4.50 -20.25
C LEU A 582 -23.51 3.93 -20.97
N SER A 583 -24.56 3.61 -20.20
CA SER A 583 -25.74 2.93 -20.73
C SER A 583 -26.55 3.81 -21.68
N VAL A 584 -27.35 3.16 -22.54
CA VAL A 584 -28.32 3.83 -23.40
C VAL A 584 -29.31 4.67 -22.58
N ASP A 585 -29.73 4.18 -21.42
CA ASP A 585 -30.63 4.91 -20.52
C ASP A 585 -29.98 6.17 -19.94
N ALA A 586 -28.70 6.11 -19.59
CA ALA A 586 -27.96 7.29 -19.12
C ALA A 586 -27.82 8.34 -20.23
N ARG A 587 -27.49 7.92 -21.47
CA ARG A 587 -27.45 8.83 -22.63
C ARG A 587 -28.83 9.43 -22.90
N ALA A 588 -29.88 8.62 -22.86
CA ALA A 588 -31.27 9.07 -23.05
C ALA A 588 -31.72 10.03 -21.95
N ALA A 589 -31.37 9.78 -20.70
CA ALA A 589 -31.67 10.65 -19.57
C ALA A 589 -31.00 12.02 -19.75
N ILE A 590 -29.69 12.06 -20.05
CA ILE A 590 -28.96 13.31 -20.28
C ILE A 590 -29.53 14.07 -21.49
N ALA A 591 -29.76 13.37 -22.61
CA ALA A 591 -30.34 13.97 -23.82
C ALA A 591 -31.75 14.55 -23.56
N ARG A 592 -32.61 13.82 -22.85
CA ARG A 592 -33.98 14.24 -22.54
C ARG A 592 -34.04 15.36 -21.51
N MET A 593 -33.20 15.31 -20.47
CA MET A 593 -33.26 16.25 -19.36
C MET A 593 -32.48 17.53 -19.61
N PHE A 594 -31.42 17.51 -20.42
CA PHE A 594 -30.53 18.65 -20.66
C PHE A 594 -30.38 19.01 -22.13
N PHE A 595 -31.14 18.35 -23.02
CA PHE A 595 -31.17 18.63 -24.46
C PHE A 595 -29.76 18.58 -25.08
N SER A 596 -28.92 17.68 -24.55
CA SER A 596 -27.55 17.49 -25.02
C SER A 596 -27.54 17.08 -26.49
N ARG A 597 -26.70 17.77 -27.27
CA ARG A 597 -26.49 17.51 -28.69
C ARG A 597 -25.45 16.42 -28.93
N TYR A 598 -24.49 16.28 -28.02
CA TYR A 598 -23.32 15.43 -28.24
C TYR A 598 -23.32 14.12 -27.44
N ILE A 599 -24.16 13.97 -26.40
CA ILE A 599 -24.10 12.76 -25.54
C ILE A 599 -24.37 11.46 -26.30
N TRP A 600 -25.13 11.47 -27.40
CA TRP A 600 -25.33 10.29 -28.24
C TRP A 600 -24.13 9.95 -29.14
N PHE A 601 -23.29 10.93 -29.42
CA PHE A 601 -22.12 10.80 -30.30
C PHE A 601 -20.79 10.74 -29.53
N LEU A 602 -20.83 10.90 -28.21
CA LEU A 602 -19.66 10.83 -27.36
C LEU A 602 -19.00 9.45 -27.44
N GLY A 603 -17.78 9.41 -27.99
CA GLY A 603 -16.96 8.23 -28.20
C GLY A 603 -15.98 7.94 -27.06
N TYR A 604 -15.30 6.81 -27.18
CA TYR A 604 -14.35 6.31 -26.19
C TYR A 604 -13.20 7.29 -25.97
N GLN A 605 -12.96 7.64 -24.70
CA GLN A 605 -11.87 8.54 -24.27
C GLN A 605 -11.93 9.99 -24.78
N GLU A 606 -13.07 10.42 -25.32
CA GLU A 606 -13.27 11.77 -25.82
C GLU A 606 -13.65 12.76 -24.71
N SER A 607 -13.52 14.05 -25.00
CA SER A 607 -13.84 15.13 -24.06
C SER A 607 -15.26 15.66 -24.29
N TRP A 608 -16.02 15.86 -23.21
CA TRP A 608 -17.35 16.45 -23.25
C TRP A 608 -17.68 17.21 -21.98
N ALA A 609 -18.17 18.44 -22.16
CA ALA A 609 -18.66 19.28 -21.07
C ALA A 609 -19.98 19.93 -21.44
N LEU A 610 -20.89 20.01 -20.47
CA LEU A 610 -22.21 20.63 -20.63
C LEU A 610 -22.55 21.47 -19.39
N ILE A 611 -23.09 22.66 -19.59
CA ILE A 611 -23.69 23.48 -18.54
C ILE A 611 -25.13 23.73 -18.95
N GLY A 612 -26.08 23.18 -18.20
CA GLY A 612 -27.49 23.20 -18.57
C GLY A 612 -28.44 23.33 -17.39
N ARG A 613 -29.68 23.70 -17.70
CA ARG A 613 -30.78 23.75 -16.74
C ARG A 613 -31.68 22.55 -16.98
N LYS A 614 -31.97 21.74 -15.95
CA LYS A 614 -32.81 20.55 -16.09
C LYS A 614 -34.18 20.93 -16.67
N GLY A 615 -34.54 20.35 -17.81
CA GLY A 615 -35.76 20.63 -18.56
C GLY A 615 -35.64 21.73 -19.64
N TRP A 616 -34.44 22.23 -19.91
CA TRP A 616 -34.19 23.32 -20.86
C TRP A 616 -32.96 23.07 -21.74
N TRP A 617 -32.84 23.82 -22.84
CA TRP A 617 -31.63 23.84 -23.67
C TRP A 617 -30.38 24.22 -22.84
N PRO A 618 -29.22 23.60 -23.10
CA PRO A 618 -28.01 23.89 -22.37
C PRO A 618 -27.54 25.32 -22.67
N PHE A 619 -26.98 25.99 -21.67
CA PHE A 619 -26.35 27.30 -21.85
C PHE A 619 -25.08 27.20 -22.67
N SER A 620 -24.33 26.10 -22.49
CA SER A 620 -23.10 25.82 -23.21
C SER A 620 -22.87 24.31 -23.22
N GLU A 621 -22.46 23.78 -24.36
CA GLU A 621 -22.09 22.38 -24.51
C GLU A 621 -20.99 22.30 -25.57
N ASN A 622 -19.89 21.61 -25.24
CA ASN A 622 -18.77 21.43 -26.16
C ASN A 622 -18.27 19.98 -26.10
N TRP A 623 -17.71 19.53 -27.23
CA TRP A 623 -17.19 18.18 -27.43
C TRP A 623 -15.93 18.21 -28.29
N SER A 624 -15.02 17.27 -28.06
CA SER A 624 -13.87 17.04 -28.93
C SER A 624 -13.41 15.59 -28.89
N ALA A 625 -13.14 15.03 -30.06
CA ALA A 625 -12.56 13.69 -30.22
C ALA A 625 -11.08 13.60 -29.82
N ALA A 626 -10.36 14.72 -29.70
CA ALA A 626 -8.90 14.69 -29.56
C ALA A 626 -8.31 15.70 -28.57
N TYR A 627 -9.05 16.74 -28.17
CA TYR A 627 -8.53 17.81 -27.34
C TYR A 627 -9.35 18.00 -26.07
N GLY A 628 -8.76 18.68 -25.08
CA GLY A 628 -9.50 19.20 -23.95
C GLY A 628 -10.49 20.27 -24.39
N ILE A 629 -11.65 20.33 -23.74
CA ILE A 629 -12.72 21.28 -24.07
C ILE A 629 -13.26 21.95 -22.81
N ALA A 630 -13.91 23.10 -22.97
CA ALA A 630 -14.59 23.77 -21.88
C ALA A 630 -15.96 24.28 -22.31
N ALA A 631 -17.00 24.03 -21.53
CA ALA A 631 -18.25 24.76 -21.57
C ALA A 631 -18.14 25.97 -20.62
N PHE A 632 -18.63 27.14 -21.04
CA PHE A 632 -18.56 28.38 -20.25
C PHE A 632 -19.82 29.21 -20.47
N THR A 633 -20.33 29.81 -19.41
CA THR A 633 -21.46 30.75 -19.49
C THR A 633 -21.49 31.67 -18.26
N ASN A 634 -22.22 32.79 -18.37
CA ASN A 634 -22.58 33.62 -17.23
C ASN A 634 -24.02 33.30 -16.82
N VAL A 635 -24.23 32.90 -15.57
CA VAL A 635 -25.54 32.54 -15.02
C VAL A 635 -25.98 33.59 -14.02
N SER A 636 -27.19 34.11 -14.17
CA SER A 636 -27.81 34.97 -13.15
C SER A 636 -28.56 34.12 -12.12
N PHE A 637 -28.37 34.41 -10.83
CA PHE A 637 -29.13 33.83 -9.72
C PHE A 637 -29.92 34.92 -8.97
N PRO A 638 -31.24 34.73 -8.70
CA PRO A 638 -32.06 33.60 -9.12
C PRO A 638 -32.14 33.51 -10.65
N MET A 639 -32.18 32.29 -11.17
CA MET A 639 -32.42 32.03 -12.58
C MET A 639 -33.85 32.46 -12.95
N PRO A 640 -34.05 33.05 -14.14
CA PRO A 640 -35.37 33.49 -14.60
C PRO A 640 -36.37 32.34 -14.83
#